data_AF-A0A6S7AF77-F1
#
_entry.id   AF-A0A6S7AF77-F1
#
_cell.length_a   1.000
_cell.length_b   1.000
_cell.length_c   1.000
_cell.angle_alpha   90.00
_cell.angle_beta   90.00
_cell.angle_gamma   90.00
#
_symmetry.space_group_name_H-M   'P 1'
#
loop_
_entity.id
_entity.type
_entity.pdbx_description
1 polymer ?
#
loop_
_entity_poly.entity_id
_entity_poly.type
_entity_poly.pdbx_seq_one_letter_code
_entity_poly.pdbx_strand_id
1 'polypeptide(L)'
;MKKVCVAAAIAASVGSLPAHAEAYRLAYSKAENIEIFIDHATGTPWCGPHLDLRAVYGAAPDAAALGRLLPKIGVLLSKQCPQAVDLRWTSVNNAGARVADGTSTKANGWAMQVAAAAVAPVAAAPVAPAPAAAATAPAIAAPAVTAPEAAPAIAPTAVSPQAPAPVAAAPLAAAPAQVEAPAPTVSVQAPASVAPIAQAPVAPAPVFEAQPAAAPTPAPAPAPAAAEPAAPALAAAPAPAPAPATATATASATAPAPAPAPAPAPAPAVQTAFAVSGWTPPSPAAALASTQMLKTMADQNGCKVVSTFRLGEGAQYITLKSDGLTCGPDGYATGKGRLRLERSDGARIGQSNDVWVVSGIPFTSPVAAARLAYVNDEGTLWFHLDSDPASRSHYLMRAERMSYGSGLDVWRVSRIDVVTESANVFRNATDIKVAVDGALRVLERTALPDAGNARIVFSDDFQQGAIGDQMEHLLYVITADRPTDWRTGKPRGEWRYNLQYAQNYLFKRDEMLARKKREELMRLANKERDHLRQYQNLVEQAKSDPKGILGRMQRDVHYDLLTGGDYRSLMAGRKAAVRMVVHVDDHKDNDAIADWPYEMRLPGQKAMKEGWYLVPGEITLDAKRQDDKGLPLTLLTLGQAAPVACQKEGCADLNDPLVGARMMLGLPDWTPEKAQAVIDQATQP
;
A
#
# COMPACT_ATOMS: atom_id res chain seq x y z
N MET A 1 25.27 29.22 41.23
CA MET A 1 26.67 29.70 41.12
C MET A 1 26.97 30.07 39.67
N LYS A 2 28.17 30.55 39.31
CA LYS A 2 28.45 31.24 38.03
C LYS A 2 29.46 30.49 37.15
N LYS A 3 29.24 30.51 35.82
CA LYS A 3 30.21 30.19 34.74
C LYS A 3 30.65 28.70 34.72
N VAL A 4 31.31 28.15 33.68
CA VAL A 4 32.07 28.75 32.56
C VAL A 4 31.71 28.11 31.21
N CYS A 5 31.56 28.95 30.17
CA CYS A 5 31.61 28.51 28.77
C CYS A 5 33.05 28.55 28.28
N VAL A 6 33.53 27.50 27.59
CA VAL A 6 34.82 27.52 26.88
C VAL A 6 34.55 27.42 25.38
N ALA A 7 34.66 28.56 24.70
CA ALA A 7 34.77 28.60 23.25
C ALA A 7 36.25 28.67 22.88
N ALA A 8 36.74 27.69 22.11
CA ALA A 8 38.10 27.67 21.58
C ALA A 8 38.03 27.96 20.07
N ALA A 9 38.28 29.22 19.69
CA ALA A 9 38.42 29.62 18.30
C ALA A 9 39.89 29.47 17.88
N ILE A 10 40.13 28.74 16.79
CA ILE A 10 41.41 28.74 16.06
C ILE A 10 41.10 29.25 14.66
N ALA A 11 41.91 30.19 14.16
CA ALA A 11 41.67 30.88 12.90
C ALA A 11 42.93 30.94 12.03
N ALA A 12 42.70 31.08 10.72
CA ALA A 12 43.67 31.43 9.68
C ALA A 12 44.81 30.42 9.38
N SER A 13 44.55 29.56 8.39
CA SER A 13 45.44 29.45 7.23
C SER A 13 44.59 29.47 5.95
N VAL A 14 44.97 30.29 4.97
CA VAL A 14 44.17 30.48 3.75
C VAL A 14 44.56 29.45 2.71
N GLY A 15 43.78 28.37 2.63
CA GLY A 15 43.67 27.52 1.46
C GLY A 15 42.20 27.51 1.02
N SER A 16 41.94 27.49 -0.28
CA SER A 16 40.57 27.54 -0.83
C SER A 16 39.75 26.34 -0.37
N LEU A 17 38.92 26.54 0.66
CA LEU A 17 37.95 25.54 1.09
C LEU A 17 36.98 25.25 -0.06
N PRO A 18 36.65 23.98 -0.36
CA PRO A 18 35.52 23.68 -1.22
C PRO A 18 34.25 24.26 -0.59
N ALA A 19 33.25 24.58 -1.41
CA ALA A 19 31.95 25.03 -0.92
C ALA A 19 31.45 24.07 0.16
N HIS A 20 30.97 24.62 1.29
CA HIS A 20 30.56 23.80 2.42
C HIS A 20 29.51 22.78 1.97
N ALA A 21 29.87 21.51 2.06
CA ALA A 21 29.03 20.40 1.68
C ALA A 21 28.38 19.81 2.93
N GLU A 22 27.06 19.84 2.98
CA GLU A 22 26.30 19.01 3.91
C GLU A 22 26.34 17.55 3.41
N ALA A 23 26.37 16.59 4.34
CA ALA A 23 26.59 15.19 4.04
C ALA A 23 25.37 14.36 4.45
N TYR A 24 24.54 13.96 3.47
CA TYR A 24 23.36 13.15 3.71
C TYR A 24 23.74 11.67 3.79
N ARG A 25 23.57 11.02 4.94
CA ARG A 25 23.86 9.57 5.12
C ARG A 25 22.79 8.72 4.42
N LEU A 26 23.06 8.34 3.18
CA LEU A 26 22.15 7.57 2.32
C LEU A 26 22.04 6.09 2.75
N ALA A 27 23.14 5.46 3.18
CA ALA A 27 23.13 4.03 3.55
C ALA A 27 24.26 3.63 4.51
N TYR A 28 24.12 2.45 5.11
CA TYR A 28 25.18 1.76 5.86
C TYR A 28 25.14 0.26 5.56
N SER A 29 26.28 -0.33 5.23
CA SER A 29 26.46 -1.76 5.10
C SER A 29 27.24 -2.32 6.28
N LYS A 30 26.55 -2.99 7.22
CA LYS A 30 27.21 -3.71 8.32
C LYS A 30 28.05 -4.90 7.81
N ALA A 31 27.67 -5.50 6.67
CA ALA A 31 28.35 -6.67 6.11
C ALA A 31 29.70 -6.32 5.46
N GLU A 32 29.81 -5.16 4.81
CA GLU A 32 31.06 -4.68 4.19
C GLU A 32 31.80 -3.65 5.09
N ASN A 33 31.18 -3.22 6.20
CA ASN A 33 31.62 -2.13 7.08
C ASN A 33 31.87 -0.78 6.38
N ILE A 34 30.89 -0.35 5.56
CA ILE A 34 30.95 0.89 4.77
C ILE A 34 29.75 1.79 5.09
N GLU A 35 30.01 3.06 5.37
CA GLU A 35 29.00 4.13 5.40
C GLU A 35 28.98 4.91 4.08
N ILE A 36 27.79 5.27 3.60
CA ILE A 36 27.58 5.95 2.31
C ILE A 36 26.91 7.30 2.56
N PHE A 37 27.56 8.36 2.11
CA PHE A 37 27.08 9.74 2.18
C PHE A 37 26.89 10.32 0.77
N ILE A 38 25.94 11.25 0.63
CA ILE A 38 25.82 12.14 -0.54
C ILE A 38 26.18 13.56 -0.07
N ASP A 39 27.25 14.08 -0.64
CA ASP A 39 27.75 15.43 -0.37
C ASP A 39 27.03 16.42 -1.30
N HIS A 40 26.48 17.50 -0.73
CA HIS A 40 25.66 18.48 -1.44
C HIS A 40 25.84 19.88 -0.85
N ALA A 41 25.66 20.94 -1.64
CA ALA A 41 25.88 22.31 -1.17
C ALA A 41 24.92 22.69 -0.03
N THR A 42 25.42 23.37 1.00
CA THR A 42 24.59 23.77 2.17
C THR A 42 23.29 24.45 1.78
N GLY A 43 22.17 23.98 2.33
CA GLY A 43 20.83 24.51 2.07
C GLY A 43 20.20 24.10 0.73
N THR A 44 20.83 23.21 -0.04
CA THR A 44 20.24 22.59 -1.25
C THR A 44 19.68 21.20 -0.93
N PRO A 45 18.68 20.68 -1.65
CA PRO A 45 18.26 19.29 -1.46
C PRO A 45 19.37 18.33 -1.91
N TRP A 46 19.71 17.34 -1.08
CA TRP A 46 20.74 16.33 -1.37
C TRP A 46 20.50 15.51 -2.64
N CYS A 47 19.26 15.51 -3.14
CA CYS A 47 18.85 14.77 -4.32
C CYS A 47 18.75 15.70 -5.54
N GLY A 48 19.60 15.46 -6.54
CA GLY A 48 19.59 16.09 -7.86
C GLY A 48 19.92 15.08 -8.98
N PRO A 49 20.07 15.55 -10.25
CA PRO A 49 20.38 14.70 -11.39
C PRO A 49 21.83 14.16 -11.39
N HIS A 50 22.75 14.92 -10.80
CA HIS A 50 24.15 14.55 -10.57
C HIS A 50 24.38 14.50 -9.07
N LEU A 51 25.03 13.44 -8.58
CA LEU A 51 25.27 13.23 -7.14
C LEU A 51 26.76 12.97 -6.88
N ASP A 52 27.33 13.64 -5.87
CA ASP A 52 28.68 13.33 -5.35
C ASP A 52 28.55 12.42 -4.10
N LEU A 53 29.00 11.18 -4.23
CA LEU A 53 28.96 10.14 -3.19
C LEU A 53 30.32 9.99 -2.50
N ARG A 54 30.29 9.85 -1.18
CA ARG A 54 31.45 9.54 -0.34
C ARG A 54 31.22 8.24 0.43
N ALA A 55 32.06 7.25 0.16
CA ALA A 55 32.05 5.93 0.81
C ALA A 55 33.17 5.87 1.87
N VAL A 56 32.79 5.74 3.13
CA VAL A 56 33.71 5.71 4.28
C VAL A 56 33.87 4.28 4.78
N TYR A 57 35.09 3.76 4.77
CA TYR A 57 35.39 2.39 5.22
C TYR A 57 35.78 2.39 6.70
N GLY A 58 35.04 1.63 7.51
CA GLY A 58 35.35 1.40 8.93
C GLY A 58 36.43 0.34 9.19
N ALA A 59 37.03 -0.21 8.13
CA ALA A 59 38.08 -1.23 8.15
C ALA A 59 39.08 -0.97 6.99
N ALA A 60 39.92 -1.96 6.66
CA ALA A 60 40.77 -1.88 5.46
C ALA A 60 39.90 -1.71 4.19
N PRO A 61 40.26 -0.80 3.26
CA PRO A 61 39.38 -0.47 2.13
C PRO A 61 39.41 -1.51 1.01
N ASP A 62 38.28 -2.17 0.76
CA ASP A 62 38.05 -3.04 -0.40
C ASP A 62 37.25 -2.32 -1.49
N ALA A 63 37.89 -1.96 -2.60
CA ALA A 63 37.19 -1.35 -3.74
C ALA A 63 36.12 -2.27 -4.36
N ALA A 64 36.27 -3.60 -4.27
CA ALA A 64 35.27 -4.54 -4.78
C ALA A 64 33.98 -4.53 -3.92
N ALA A 65 34.05 -4.14 -2.64
CA ALA A 65 32.87 -3.98 -1.78
C ALA A 65 31.98 -2.83 -2.26
N LEU A 66 32.55 -1.67 -2.58
CA LEU A 66 31.78 -0.56 -3.17
C LEU A 66 31.19 -0.97 -4.53
N GLY A 67 31.95 -1.70 -5.37
CA GLY A 67 31.43 -2.26 -6.62
C GLY A 67 30.23 -3.20 -6.44
N ARG A 68 30.23 -4.02 -5.36
CA ARG A 68 29.12 -4.91 -4.98
C ARG A 68 27.93 -4.17 -4.33
N LEU A 69 28.12 -2.93 -3.87
CA LEU A 69 27.08 -2.07 -3.29
C LEU A 69 26.46 -1.09 -4.29
N LEU A 70 27.20 -0.56 -5.26
CA LEU A 70 26.74 0.50 -6.17
C LEU A 70 25.45 0.15 -6.95
N PRO A 71 25.25 -1.08 -7.48
CA PRO A 71 23.95 -1.47 -8.07
C PRO A 71 22.78 -1.46 -7.06
N LYS A 72 23.04 -1.81 -5.80
CA LYS A 72 22.03 -1.79 -4.71
C LYS A 72 21.71 -0.35 -4.30
N ILE A 73 22.73 0.52 -4.27
CA ILE A 73 22.59 1.97 -4.10
C ILE A 73 21.80 2.55 -5.28
N GLY A 74 22.02 2.07 -6.51
CA GLY A 74 21.23 2.42 -7.68
C GLY A 74 19.73 2.10 -7.56
N VAL A 75 19.38 0.95 -7.00
CA VAL A 75 17.99 0.59 -6.67
C VAL A 75 17.43 1.48 -5.54
N LEU A 76 18.26 1.87 -4.57
CA LEU A 76 17.88 2.78 -3.49
C LEU A 76 17.64 4.22 -4.00
N LEU A 77 18.54 4.74 -4.84
CA LEU A 77 18.41 6.01 -5.55
C LEU A 77 17.17 6.00 -6.46
N SER A 78 16.88 4.89 -7.14
CA SER A 78 15.65 4.77 -7.94
C SER A 78 14.35 4.91 -7.11
N LYS A 79 14.42 4.79 -5.77
CA LYS A 79 13.29 5.02 -4.84
C LYS A 79 13.36 6.35 -4.10
N GLN A 80 14.54 6.80 -3.68
CA GLN A 80 14.73 8.01 -2.86
C GLN A 80 15.12 9.25 -3.66
N CYS A 81 15.74 9.07 -4.82
CA CYS A 81 16.18 10.14 -5.71
C CYS A 81 16.02 9.74 -7.19
N PRO A 82 14.77 9.56 -7.68
CA PRO A 82 14.51 9.00 -9.01
C PRO A 82 15.04 9.88 -10.16
N GLN A 83 15.29 11.17 -9.90
CA GLN A 83 15.91 12.12 -10.83
C GLN A 83 17.40 11.89 -11.07
N ALA A 84 18.11 11.15 -10.21
CA ALA A 84 19.53 10.87 -10.39
C ALA A 84 19.78 10.13 -11.72
N VAL A 85 20.74 10.64 -12.49
CA VAL A 85 21.19 10.13 -13.80
C VAL A 85 22.60 9.56 -13.69
N ASP A 86 23.47 10.27 -12.97
CA ASP A 86 24.84 9.85 -12.67
C ASP A 86 25.28 10.19 -11.24
N LEU A 87 26.37 9.54 -10.85
CA LEU A 87 26.87 9.43 -9.50
C LEU A 87 28.40 9.43 -9.58
N ARG A 88 29.04 10.53 -9.21
CA ARG A 88 30.48 10.56 -8.98
C ARG A 88 30.71 9.98 -7.60
N TRP A 89 31.65 9.06 -7.44
CA TRP A 89 31.91 8.44 -6.14
C TRP A 89 33.36 8.59 -5.74
N THR A 90 33.61 8.75 -4.44
CA THR A 90 34.93 8.81 -3.80
C THR A 90 34.93 7.84 -2.62
N SER A 91 35.95 6.98 -2.52
CA SER A 91 36.21 6.19 -1.32
C SER A 91 37.24 6.87 -0.41
N VAL A 92 36.99 6.82 0.91
CA VAL A 92 37.93 7.28 1.95
C VAL A 92 38.08 6.21 3.03
N ASN A 93 39.28 6.12 3.61
CA ASN A 93 39.52 5.26 4.78
C ASN A 93 39.05 5.94 6.09
N ASN A 94 39.14 5.22 7.22
CA ASN A 94 38.80 5.72 8.56
C ASN A 94 39.59 6.99 8.98
N ALA A 95 40.75 7.26 8.37
CA ALA A 95 41.53 8.48 8.59
C ALA A 95 41.14 9.65 7.64
N GLY A 96 40.08 9.49 6.85
CA GLY A 96 39.59 10.48 5.88
C GLY A 96 40.41 10.59 4.59
N ALA A 97 41.47 9.80 4.42
CA ALA A 97 42.30 9.84 3.23
C ALA A 97 41.60 9.15 2.04
N ARG A 98 41.61 9.81 0.87
CA ARG A 98 41.07 9.31 -0.40
C ARG A 98 41.80 8.04 -0.84
N VAL A 99 41.05 7.02 -1.23
CA VAL A 99 41.58 5.70 -1.67
C VAL A 99 41.39 5.51 -3.16
N ALA A 100 40.21 5.83 -3.70
CA ALA A 100 39.90 5.82 -5.13
C ALA A 100 38.71 6.75 -5.43
N ASP A 101 38.47 7.04 -6.71
CA ASP A 101 37.25 7.68 -7.19
C ASP A 101 36.88 7.24 -8.61
N GLY A 102 35.69 7.65 -9.05
CA GLY A 102 35.13 7.26 -10.32
C GLY A 102 33.69 7.72 -10.52
N THR A 103 33.01 7.09 -11.48
CA THR A 103 31.62 7.36 -11.85
C THR A 103 30.77 6.08 -11.84
N SER A 104 29.46 6.28 -11.76
CA SER A 104 28.43 5.27 -12.01
C SER A 104 27.23 5.98 -12.64
N THR A 105 26.61 5.38 -13.65
CA THR A 105 25.45 5.99 -14.34
C THR A 105 24.25 5.05 -14.35
N LYS A 106 23.05 5.62 -14.34
CA LYS A 106 21.78 4.89 -14.42
C LYS A 106 21.68 4.05 -15.70
N ALA A 107 22.20 4.57 -16.81
CA ALA A 107 22.26 3.88 -18.11
C ALA A 107 23.11 2.59 -18.04
N ASN A 108 24.22 2.61 -17.29
CA ASN A 108 25.10 1.46 -17.10
C ASN A 108 24.73 0.63 -15.85
N GLY A 109 23.46 0.63 -15.44
CA GLY A 109 22.96 -0.14 -14.30
C GLY A 109 23.60 0.22 -12.95
N TRP A 110 24.18 1.41 -12.83
CA TRP A 110 25.00 1.86 -11.71
C TRP A 110 26.26 1.00 -11.46
N ALA A 111 26.83 0.40 -12.52
CA ALA A 111 28.12 -0.26 -12.46
C ALA A 111 29.25 0.72 -12.03
N MET A 112 30.24 0.21 -11.31
CA MET A 112 31.38 1.01 -10.82
C MET A 112 32.40 1.22 -11.94
N GLN A 113 32.56 2.46 -12.39
CA GLN A 113 33.59 2.86 -13.34
C GLN A 113 34.68 3.62 -12.57
N VAL A 114 35.83 2.99 -12.32
CA VAL A 114 36.97 3.67 -11.68
C VAL A 114 37.52 4.72 -12.65
N ALA A 115 37.90 5.89 -12.16
CA ALA A 115 38.57 6.91 -12.96
C ALA A 115 39.97 6.44 -13.37
N ALA A 116 40.07 5.81 -14.54
CA ALA A 116 41.37 5.56 -15.18
C ALA A 116 42.06 6.91 -15.44
N ALA A 117 43.33 7.03 -15.02
CA ALA A 117 44.08 8.27 -15.15
C ALA A 117 44.11 8.75 -16.61
N ALA A 118 43.67 9.98 -16.84
CA ALA A 118 43.41 10.49 -18.18
C ALA A 118 44.70 10.66 -18.99
N VAL A 119 44.97 9.71 -19.90
CA VAL A 119 45.92 9.90 -21.00
C VAL A 119 45.29 10.88 -21.99
N ALA A 120 45.97 11.99 -22.25
CA ALA A 120 45.43 13.09 -23.05
C ALA A 120 45.15 12.67 -24.52
N PRO A 121 44.07 13.17 -25.15
CA PRO A 121 43.75 12.84 -26.54
C PRO A 121 44.69 13.54 -27.52
N VAL A 122 45.26 12.78 -28.45
CA VAL A 122 45.91 13.29 -29.66
C VAL A 122 44.90 13.30 -30.82
N ALA A 123 45.00 14.28 -31.71
CA ALA A 123 43.93 14.62 -32.67
C ALA A 123 43.75 13.63 -33.84
N ALA A 124 42.56 13.68 -34.46
CA ALA A 124 42.27 13.11 -35.78
C ALA A 124 42.93 13.93 -36.91
N ALA A 125 42.98 13.53 -38.19
CA ALA A 125 42.25 12.52 -38.99
C ALA A 125 43.18 12.06 -40.18
N PRO A 126 42.76 11.40 -41.30
CA PRO A 126 41.42 11.01 -41.79
C PRO A 126 41.28 9.51 -42.16
N VAL A 127 40.51 9.16 -43.21
CA VAL A 127 39.73 7.91 -43.34
C VAL A 127 40.00 7.12 -44.64
N ALA A 128 39.70 5.81 -44.62
CA ALA A 128 39.29 4.89 -45.72
C ALA A 128 40.31 3.81 -46.15
N PRO A 129 39.87 2.69 -46.78
CA PRO A 129 38.66 1.87 -46.52
C PRO A 129 39.00 0.37 -46.31
N ALA A 130 38.00 -0.48 -46.09
CA ALA A 130 38.19 -1.93 -45.88
C ALA A 130 38.20 -2.75 -47.19
N PRO A 131 38.98 -3.85 -47.23
CA PRO A 131 38.70 -5.04 -48.03
C PRO A 131 38.39 -6.27 -47.14
N ALA A 132 38.00 -7.40 -47.75
CA ALA A 132 37.53 -8.60 -47.06
C ALA A 132 38.37 -9.87 -47.39
N ALA A 133 37.95 -11.01 -46.83
CA ALA A 133 38.29 -12.40 -47.17
C ALA A 133 39.57 -13.05 -46.57
N ALA A 134 39.35 -13.86 -45.53
CA ALA A 134 39.55 -15.32 -45.48
C ALA A 134 40.95 -16.00 -45.58
N ALA A 135 41.02 -17.18 -44.93
CA ALA A 135 42.07 -18.21 -44.98
C ALA A 135 43.41 -17.87 -44.26
N THR A 136 44.16 -18.81 -43.65
CA THR A 136 43.99 -20.28 -43.49
C THR A 136 44.64 -20.78 -42.18
N ALA A 137 44.20 -21.92 -41.64
CA ALA A 137 44.98 -22.75 -40.70
C ALA A 137 45.83 -23.79 -41.48
N PRO A 138 46.71 -24.60 -40.84
CA PRO A 138 46.24 -25.95 -40.46
C PRO A 138 46.93 -26.67 -39.26
N ALA A 139 46.20 -27.65 -38.69
CA ALA A 139 46.62 -28.96 -38.13
C ALA A 139 47.68 -29.00 -36.99
N ILE A 140 47.78 -30.03 -36.11
CA ILE A 140 47.65 -31.51 -36.20
C ILE A 140 47.17 -32.04 -34.81
N ALA A 141 46.53 -33.20 -34.55
CA ALA A 141 45.60 -34.10 -35.27
C ALA A 141 45.03 -35.14 -34.24
N ALA A 142 44.05 -35.98 -34.62
CA ALA A 142 43.39 -37.00 -33.76
C ALA A 142 43.99 -38.43 -33.93
N PRO A 143 43.44 -39.50 -33.28
CA PRO A 143 42.18 -40.17 -33.67
C PRO A 143 41.23 -40.48 -32.46
N ALA A 144 39.94 -40.86 -32.56
CA ALA A 144 39.10 -41.61 -33.53
C ALA A 144 39.26 -43.16 -33.46
N VAL A 145 38.30 -44.02 -33.86
CA VAL A 145 36.95 -43.88 -34.50
C VAL A 145 35.90 -44.68 -33.64
N THR A 146 34.72 -45.22 -34.00
CA THR A 146 33.95 -45.54 -35.25
C THR A 146 32.42 -45.61 -34.95
N ALA A 147 31.56 -45.84 -35.96
CA ALA A 147 30.13 -46.23 -35.84
C ALA A 147 29.88 -47.64 -36.46
N PRO A 148 28.64 -48.11 -36.73
CA PRO A 148 27.94 -47.74 -37.98
C PRO A 148 26.39 -47.70 -37.94
N GLU A 149 25.77 -47.48 -39.12
CA GLU A 149 24.33 -47.32 -39.40
C GLU A 149 23.86 -48.30 -40.50
N ALA A 150 22.57 -48.71 -40.52
CA ALA A 150 21.91 -49.28 -41.70
C ALA A 150 20.36 -49.14 -41.68
N ALA A 151 19.76 -49.00 -42.86
CA ALA A 151 18.32 -48.97 -43.17
C ALA A 151 18.07 -49.68 -44.53
N PRO A 152 16.88 -49.73 -45.18
CA PRO A 152 15.52 -49.27 -44.80
C PRO A 152 14.39 -50.32 -45.06
N ALA A 153 13.10 -49.90 -45.00
CA ALA A 153 12.06 -50.09 -46.06
C ALA A 153 10.60 -50.31 -45.59
N ILE A 154 9.70 -49.41 -46.01
CA ILE A 154 8.28 -49.60 -46.42
C ILE A 154 7.25 -50.12 -45.38
N ALA A 155 6.13 -49.38 -45.24
CA ALA A 155 4.95 -49.74 -44.45
C ALA A 155 3.86 -50.44 -45.30
N PRO A 156 2.83 -51.07 -44.67
CA PRO A 156 1.53 -50.39 -44.69
C PRO A 156 0.62 -50.64 -43.46
N THR A 157 -0.49 -49.87 -43.44
CA THR A 157 -1.73 -50.08 -42.64
C THR A 157 -1.69 -49.60 -41.17
N ALA A 158 -2.83 -49.05 -40.71
CA ALA A 158 -2.98 -48.47 -39.38
C ALA A 158 -3.78 -49.38 -38.44
N VAL A 159 -3.33 -49.48 -37.17
CA VAL A 159 -4.11 -50.01 -36.04
C VAL A 159 -3.79 -49.16 -34.81
N SER A 160 -4.81 -48.57 -34.18
CA SER A 160 -4.67 -47.82 -32.92
C SER A 160 -4.90 -48.74 -31.71
N PRO A 161 -3.98 -48.82 -30.73
CA PRO A 161 -4.26 -49.45 -29.45
C PRO A 161 -5.22 -48.59 -28.61
N GLN A 162 -6.30 -49.18 -28.11
CA GLN A 162 -7.17 -48.53 -27.12
C GLN A 162 -6.54 -48.60 -25.71
N ALA A 163 -6.66 -47.53 -24.93
CA ALA A 163 -6.46 -47.56 -23.48
C ALA A 163 -7.75 -48.05 -22.77
N PRO A 164 -7.66 -48.74 -21.63
CA PRO A 164 -8.80 -49.45 -21.04
C PRO A 164 -9.86 -48.53 -20.41
N ALA A 165 -11.12 -48.96 -20.47
CA ALA A 165 -12.27 -48.24 -19.91
C ALA A 165 -12.50 -48.53 -18.42
N PRO A 166 -13.05 -47.58 -17.64
CA PRO A 166 -13.55 -47.84 -16.30
C PRO A 166 -14.89 -48.60 -16.35
N VAL A 167 -15.07 -49.58 -15.46
CA VAL A 167 -16.30 -50.39 -15.36
C VAL A 167 -17.27 -49.76 -14.35
N ALA A 168 -18.57 -49.85 -14.61
CA ALA A 168 -19.62 -49.13 -13.89
C ALA A 168 -20.02 -49.75 -12.53
N ALA A 169 -20.68 -48.94 -11.70
CA ALA A 169 -21.35 -49.35 -10.46
C ALA A 169 -22.84 -49.66 -10.70
N ALA A 170 -23.41 -50.56 -9.88
CA ALA A 170 -24.86 -50.78 -9.70
C ALA A 170 -25.13 -51.66 -8.44
N PRO A 171 -26.38 -51.81 -7.94
CA PRO A 171 -26.65 -51.65 -6.50
C PRO A 171 -27.46 -52.79 -5.83
N LEU A 172 -27.84 -52.60 -4.55
CA LEU A 172 -29.15 -52.85 -3.89
C LEU A 172 -29.02 -52.38 -2.40
N ALA A 173 -29.87 -51.52 -1.80
CA ALA A 173 -31.28 -51.65 -1.36
C ALA A 173 -31.42 -52.36 0.01
N ALA A 174 -32.27 -51.96 1.00
CA ALA A 174 -33.21 -50.84 1.18
C ALA A 174 -33.55 -50.70 2.73
N ALA A 175 -34.52 -49.94 3.29
CA ALA A 175 -35.69 -49.24 2.73
C ALA A 175 -36.11 -47.89 3.38
N PRO A 176 -36.98 -47.80 4.42
CA PRO A 176 -38.15 -46.91 4.32
C PRO A 176 -37.99 -45.55 5.04
N ALA A 177 -38.48 -44.39 4.57
CA ALA A 177 -39.81 -44.00 4.01
C ALA A 177 -40.90 -43.87 5.09
N GLN A 178 -41.82 -42.87 5.14
CA GLN A 178 -42.10 -41.59 4.42
C GLN A 178 -42.90 -40.66 5.40
N VAL A 179 -43.33 -39.40 5.17
CA VAL A 179 -44.48 -38.90 4.36
C VAL A 179 -44.59 -37.34 4.52
N GLU A 180 -45.22 -36.67 3.52
CA GLU A 180 -45.83 -35.30 3.35
C GLU A 180 -46.19 -34.36 4.55
N ALA A 181 -46.47 -33.04 4.41
CA ALA A 181 -46.28 -32.05 3.30
C ALA A 181 -46.20 -30.54 3.74
N PRO A 182 -47.14 -29.59 3.45
CA PRO A 182 -46.78 -28.38 2.68
C PRO A 182 -46.99 -26.99 3.35
N ALA A 183 -46.85 -25.93 2.53
CA ALA A 183 -46.66 -24.50 2.85
C ALA A 183 -47.78 -23.77 3.64
N PRO A 184 -47.45 -22.64 4.32
CA PRO A 184 -48.42 -21.79 5.03
C PRO A 184 -49.02 -20.67 4.15
N THR A 185 -50.34 -20.48 4.26
CA THR A 185 -51.10 -19.34 3.69
C THR A 185 -51.62 -18.44 4.81
N VAL A 186 -51.85 -17.16 4.51
CA VAL A 186 -52.29 -16.10 5.45
C VAL A 186 -53.66 -16.37 6.06
N SER A 187 -53.81 -16.24 7.39
CA SER A 187 -55.00 -15.63 8.02
C SER A 187 -54.83 -15.21 9.50
N VAL A 188 -55.17 -13.93 9.69
CA VAL A 188 -55.67 -13.21 10.88
C VAL A 188 -56.14 -14.04 12.09
N GLN A 189 -55.60 -13.74 13.29
CA GLN A 189 -56.40 -13.35 14.47
C GLN A 189 -55.53 -12.74 15.58
N ALA A 190 -56.17 -11.99 16.51
CA ALA A 190 -55.52 -11.24 17.59
C ALA A 190 -55.99 -11.71 18.97
N PRO A 191 -55.18 -11.55 20.03
CA PRO A 191 -55.65 -11.56 21.42
C PRO A 191 -55.84 -10.14 21.96
N ALA A 192 -56.79 -9.96 22.87
CA ALA A 192 -57.02 -8.69 23.59
C ALA A 192 -57.28 -8.94 25.08
N SER A 193 -56.59 -8.18 25.95
CA SER A 193 -56.93 -7.96 27.38
C SER A 193 -56.87 -9.20 28.31
N VAL A 194 -56.69 -9.10 29.64
CA VAL A 194 -56.59 -7.96 30.57
C VAL A 194 -55.36 -8.12 31.51
N ALA A 195 -54.96 -7.02 32.15
CA ALA A 195 -53.95 -6.88 33.22
C ALA A 195 -54.38 -7.58 34.58
N PRO A 196 -53.73 -7.42 35.78
CA PRO A 196 -53.06 -6.20 36.27
C PRO A 196 -51.83 -6.30 37.24
N ILE A 197 -51.11 -5.16 37.32
CA ILE A 197 -50.14 -4.62 38.30
C ILE A 197 -49.32 -5.52 39.26
N ALA A 198 -48.00 -5.29 39.24
CA ALA A 198 -47.23 -4.93 40.44
C ALA A 198 -46.19 -3.85 40.06
N GLN A 199 -46.11 -2.74 40.82
CA GLN A 199 -45.18 -1.62 40.55
C GLN A 199 -44.01 -1.64 41.52
N ALA A 200 -42.78 -1.45 41.01
CA ALA A 200 -41.60 -1.16 41.81
C ALA A 200 -41.27 0.35 41.71
N PRO A 201 -40.80 1.01 42.80
CA PRO A 201 -40.66 2.45 42.83
C PRO A 201 -39.48 2.96 41.99
N VAL A 202 -39.72 4.01 41.21
CA VAL A 202 -38.67 4.76 40.51
C VAL A 202 -37.97 5.70 41.50
N ALA A 203 -36.64 5.65 41.57
CA ALA A 203 -35.86 6.56 42.41
C ALA A 203 -35.94 8.01 41.87
N PRO A 204 -36.01 9.03 42.74
CA PRO A 204 -36.14 10.42 42.30
C PRO A 204 -34.89 10.90 41.58
N ALA A 205 -35.08 11.58 40.45
CA ALA A 205 -34.00 12.31 39.79
C ALA A 205 -33.53 13.48 40.67
N PRO A 206 -32.21 13.80 40.69
CA PRO A 206 -31.70 14.92 41.48
C PRO A 206 -32.24 16.25 40.94
N VAL A 207 -33.00 16.95 41.76
CA VAL A 207 -33.41 18.33 41.48
C VAL A 207 -32.19 19.23 41.61
N PHE A 208 -31.80 19.90 40.53
CA PHE A 208 -30.86 21.02 40.58
C PHE A 208 -31.64 22.33 40.51
N GLU A 209 -31.28 23.27 41.37
CA GLU A 209 -32.03 24.51 41.56
C GLU A 209 -31.93 25.43 40.34
N ALA A 210 -33.05 26.11 40.03
CA ALA A 210 -33.05 27.15 39.02
C ALA A 210 -32.26 28.37 39.53
N GLN A 211 -31.09 28.62 38.93
CA GLN A 211 -30.34 29.85 39.20
C GLN A 211 -31.18 31.08 38.81
N PRO A 212 -31.18 32.15 39.62
CA PRO A 212 -31.94 33.36 39.30
C PRO A 212 -31.40 34.01 38.01
N ALA A 213 -32.31 34.42 37.13
CA ALA A 213 -31.95 35.00 35.85
C ALA A 213 -31.16 36.30 36.03
N ALA A 214 -29.94 36.35 35.49
CA ALA A 214 -29.20 37.60 35.36
C ALA A 214 -29.95 38.54 34.40
N ALA A 215 -30.14 39.79 34.83
CA ALA A 215 -30.83 40.80 34.02
C ALA A 215 -30.05 41.09 32.71
N PRO A 216 -30.74 41.38 31.60
CA PRO A 216 -30.07 41.71 30.34
C PRO A 216 -29.30 43.02 30.47
N THR A 217 -27.97 42.96 30.27
CA THR A 217 -27.13 44.15 30.17
C THR A 217 -27.62 45.05 29.03
N PRO A 218 -27.83 46.36 29.24
CA PRO A 218 -28.30 47.25 28.18
C PRO A 218 -27.34 47.29 26.98
N ALA A 219 -27.90 47.35 25.78
CA ALA A 219 -27.10 47.63 24.58
C ALA A 219 -26.47 49.04 24.67
N PRO A 220 -25.24 49.24 24.20
CA PRO A 220 -24.63 50.56 24.17
C PRO A 220 -25.41 51.47 23.21
N ALA A 221 -25.91 52.60 23.73
CA ALA A 221 -26.51 53.65 22.93
C ALA A 221 -25.48 54.29 21.97
N PRO A 222 -25.90 54.81 20.80
CA PRO A 222 -24.98 55.36 19.82
C PRO A 222 -24.27 56.62 20.35
N ALA A 223 -22.96 56.70 20.08
CA ALA A 223 -22.19 57.93 20.29
C ALA A 223 -22.66 59.03 19.30
N PRO A 224 -22.63 60.31 19.69
CA PRO A 224 -23.24 61.39 18.93
C PRO A 224 -22.49 61.75 17.65
N ALA A 225 -23.21 62.28 16.66
CA ALA A 225 -22.62 62.88 15.48
C ALA A 225 -21.82 64.13 15.84
N ALA A 226 -20.61 64.25 15.28
CA ALA A 226 -19.79 65.45 15.33
C ALA A 226 -19.66 66.06 13.91
N ALA A 227 -19.46 67.37 13.84
CA ALA A 227 -19.73 68.15 12.62
C ALA A 227 -18.65 68.03 11.53
N GLU A 228 -19.12 68.22 10.30
CA GLU A 228 -18.35 68.48 9.07
C GLU A 228 -17.58 69.81 9.14
N PRO A 229 -16.29 69.85 8.77
CA PRO A 229 -15.59 71.06 8.37
C PRO A 229 -15.59 71.22 6.83
N ALA A 230 -15.92 72.42 6.36
CA ALA A 230 -16.22 72.69 4.95
C ALA A 230 -15.02 72.66 3.98
N ALA A 231 -15.31 72.39 2.71
CA ALA A 231 -14.36 72.50 1.60
C ALA A 231 -14.23 73.95 1.06
N PRO A 232 -13.08 74.33 0.49
CA PRO A 232 -12.95 75.52 -0.35
C PRO A 232 -13.27 75.21 -1.83
N ALA A 233 -14.06 76.09 -2.44
CA ALA A 233 -14.30 76.17 -3.89
C ALA A 233 -13.13 76.94 -4.59
N LEU A 234 -13.02 77.14 -5.91
CA LEU A 234 -13.82 76.80 -7.11
C LEU A 234 -12.91 77.00 -8.35
N ALA A 235 -13.07 76.24 -9.44
CA ALA A 235 -12.57 76.62 -10.78
C ALA A 235 -13.43 75.96 -11.88
N ALA A 236 -13.58 76.61 -13.03
CA ALA A 236 -14.57 76.25 -14.06
C ALA A 236 -13.98 75.76 -15.39
N ALA A 237 -14.82 75.11 -16.20
CA ALA A 237 -14.48 74.58 -17.53
C ALA A 237 -14.75 75.60 -18.67
N PRO A 238 -14.16 75.39 -19.85
CA PRO A 238 -14.71 75.88 -21.12
C PRO A 238 -15.00 74.74 -22.13
N ALA A 239 -15.72 75.08 -23.21
CA ALA A 239 -16.03 74.22 -24.36
C ALA A 239 -15.83 75.04 -25.68
N PRO A 240 -16.34 74.65 -26.86
CA PRO A 240 -15.70 73.69 -27.77
C PRO A 240 -15.49 74.21 -29.23
N ALA A 241 -14.98 73.34 -30.12
CA ALA A 241 -14.93 73.49 -31.61
C ALA A 241 -13.89 74.53 -32.15
N PRO A 242 -13.53 74.56 -33.47
CA PRO A 242 -14.12 73.87 -34.63
C PRO A 242 -13.14 73.04 -35.51
N ALA A 243 -13.63 72.58 -36.66
CA ALA A 243 -12.88 71.87 -37.72
C ALA A 243 -12.67 72.74 -38.99
N PRO A 244 -11.88 72.26 -39.96
CA PRO A 244 -12.26 72.42 -41.38
C PRO A 244 -12.10 71.15 -42.24
N ALA A 245 -12.68 71.17 -43.44
CA ALA A 245 -12.56 70.18 -44.52
C ALA A 245 -11.50 70.65 -45.57
N THR A 246 -11.24 70.06 -46.76
CA THR A 246 -11.88 69.00 -47.59
C THR A 246 -10.86 68.51 -48.66
N ALA A 247 -10.96 67.25 -49.15
CA ALA A 247 -10.56 66.73 -50.49
C ALA A 247 -9.13 67.03 -51.07
N THR A 248 -8.55 66.31 -52.05
CA THR A 248 -9.04 65.47 -53.18
C THR A 248 -8.11 64.28 -53.53
N ALA A 249 -8.63 63.34 -54.34
CA ALA A 249 -8.04 62.52 -55.43
C ALA A 249 -6.50 62.55 -55.72
N THR A 250 -5.83 61.49 -56.21
CA THR A 250 -6.18 60.09 -56.60
C THR A 250 -4.89 59.31 -56.94
N ALA A 251 -4.82 58.00 -56.62
CA ALA A 251 -4.05 57.01 -57.37
C ALA A 251 -4.42 55.57 -56.95
N SER A 252 -4.61 54.65 -57.89
CA SER A 252 -4.79 53.22 -57.61
C SER A 252 -3.46 52.49 -57.61
N ALA A 253 -3.17 51.73 -56.55
CA ALA A 253 -2.13 50.70 -56.52
C ALA A 253 -2.75 49.37 -56.08
N THR A 254 -2.28 48.26 -56.65
CA THR A 254 -2.88 46.93 -56.48
C THR A 254 -2.73 46.40 -55.06
N ALA A 255 -3.81 45.81 -54.53
CA ALA A 255 -3.78 45.13 -53.24
C ALA A 255 -2.96 43.83 -53.32
N PRO A 256 -2.03 43.56 -52.38
CA PRO A 256 -1.45 42.23 -52.22
C PRO A 256 -2.51 41.25 -51.72
N ALA A 257 -2.39 39.97 -52.12
CA ALA A 257 -3.31 38.93 -51.71
C ALA A 257 -3.33 38.73 -50.19
N PRO A 258 -4.48 38.37 -49.58
CA PRO A 258 -4.55 38.10 -48.14
C PRO A 258 -3.63 36.94 -47.77
N ALA A 259 -2.83 37.13 -46.72
CA ALA A 259 -2.02 36.06 -46.16
C ALA A 259 -2.93 34.89 -45.71
N PRO A 260 -2.52 33.63 -45.90
CA PRO A 260 -3.31 32.49 -45.44
C PRO A 260 -3.53 32.57 -43.93
N ALA A 261 -4.76 32.29 -43.49
CA ALA A 261 -5.10 32.31 -42.07
C ALA A 261 -4.16 31.36 -41.29
N PRO A 262 -3.71 31.74 -40.08
CA PRO A 262 -2.89 30.86 -39.26
C PRO A 262 -3.64 29.56 -39.02
N ALA A 263 -2.97 28.42 -39.25
CA ALA A 263 -3.56 27.11 -39.04
C ALA A 263 -4.13 27.00 -37.61
N PRO A 264 -5.28 26.33 -37.41
CA PRO A 264 -5.86 26.17 -36.09
C PRO A 264 -4.83 25.53 -35.16
N ALA A 265 -4.63 26.11 -33.99
CA ALA A 265 -3.70 25.57 -33.00
C ALA A 265 -4.04 24.10 -32.74
N PRO A 266 -3.04 23.20 -32.70
CA PRO A 266 -3.32 21.78 -32.47
C PRO A 266 -4.07 21.61 -31.16
N ALA A 267 -5.17 20.85 -31.20
CA ALA A 267 -5.92 20.51 -30.00
C ALA A 267 -4.96 19.92 -28.96
N PRO A 268 -5.11 20.27 -27.66
CA PRO A 268 -4.17 19.85 -26.62
C PRO A 268 -3.99 18.33 -26.67
N ALA A 269 -2.76 17.90 -26.93
CA ALA A 269 -2.45 16.50 -27.17
C ALA A 269 -2.95 15.66 -25.98
N VAL A 270 -3.80 14.68 -26.26
CA VAL A 270 -4.33 13.77 -25.22
C VAL A 270 -3.15 13.01 -24.64
N GLN A 271 -2.68 13.44 -23.48
CA GLN A 271 -1.53 12.86 -22.82
C GLN A 271 -1.78 11.36 -22.60
N THR A 272 -0.82 10.52 -23.01
CA THR A 272 -0.95 9.06 -22.98
C THR A 272 -1.35 8.61 -21.59
N ALA A 273 -2.49 7.93 -21.49
CA ALA A 273 -3.07 7.55 -20.21
C ALA A 273 -2.13 6.56 -19.50
N PHE A 274 -1.44 7.06 -18.48
CA PHE A 274 -0.60 6.26 -17.60
C PHE A 274 -1.45 5.49 -16.59
N ALA A 275 -0.83 4.60 -15.82
CA ALA A 275 -1.48 3.95 -14.69
C ALA A 275 -1.20 4.71 -13.38
N VAL A 276 -2.20 4.78 -12.51
CA VAL A 276 -2.11 5.17 -11.10
C VAL A 276 -2.65 4.01 -10.29
N SER A 277 -1.82 3.41 -9.45
CA SER A 277 -2.14 2.20 -8.65
C SER A 277 -2.69 1.03 -9.48
N GLY A 278 -2.29 0.93 -10.75
CA GLY A 278 -2.74 -0.10 -11.69
C GLY A 278 -4.02 0.22 -12.46
N TRP A 279 -4.70 1.33 -12.17
CA TRP A 279 -5.85 1.80 -12.94
C TRP A 279 -5.47 2.88 -13.97
N THR A 280 -6.12 2.84 -15.13
CA THR A 280 -5.96 3.81 -16.23
C THR A 280 -7.35 4.20 -16.75
N PRO A 281 -7.65 5.51 -16.97
CA PRO A 281 -8.92 5.95 -17.53
C PRO A 281 -9.20 5.33 -18.91
N PRO A 282 -10.29 4.56 -19.09
CA PRO A 282 -10.66 4.00 -20.39
C PRO A 282 -11.28 5.06 -21.32
N SER A 283 -11.55 4.69 -22.58
CA SER A 283 -12.29 5.55 -23.49
C SER A 283 -13.79 5.59 -23.14
N PRO A 284 -14.53 6.68 -23.45
CA PRO A 284 -15.97 6.76 -23.18
C PRO A 284 -16.80 5.66 -23.83
N ALA A 285 -16.39 5.18 -25.01
CA ALA A 285 -17.02 4.05 -25.68
C ALA A 285 -16.80 2.73 -24.91
N ALA A 286 -15.60 2.50 -24.38
CA ALA A 286 -15.30 1.32 -23.57
C ALA A 286 -16.01 1.36 -22.21
N ALA A 287 -16.03 2.52 -21.55
CA ALA A 287 -16.74 2.72 -20.29
C ALA A 287 -18.27 2.49 -20.46
N LEU A 288 -18.86 3.00 -21.53
CA LEU A 288 -20.28 2.76 -21.85
C LEU A 288 -20.55 1.28 -22.19
N ALA A 289 -19.66 0.64 -22.95
CA ALA A 289 -19.80 -0.78 -23.30
C ALA A 289 -19.61 -1.74 -22.10
N SER A 290 -18.90 -1.31 -21.05
CA SER A 290 -18.71 -2.11 -19.83
C SER A 290 -19.91 -2.17 -18.88
N THR A 291 -21.01 -1.44 -19.15
CA THR A 291 -22.21 -1.42 -18.29
C THR A 291 -23.47 -1.83 -19.04
N GLN A 292 -24.36 -2.55 -18.36
CA GLN A 292 -25.73 -2.82 -18.84
C GLN A 292 -26.76 -1.82 -18.28
N MET A 293 -26.36 -0.97 -17.33
CA MET A 293 -27.25 -0.03 -16.67
C MET A 293 -27.55 1.20 -17.53
N LEU A 294 -26.55 1.72 -18.26
CA LEU A 294 -26.76 2.78 -19.23
C LEU A 294 -27.21 2.20 -20.57
N LYS A 295 -28.28 2.78 -21.13
CA LYS A 295 -28.84 2.43 -22.44
C LYS A 295 -28.89 3.68 -23.30
N THR A 296 -28.88 3.50 -24.62
CA THR A 296 -28.97 4.58 -25.58
C THR A 296 -30.31 4.55 -26.30
N MET A 297 -31.00 5.69 -26.38
CA MET A 297 -32.17 5.89 -27.25
C MET A 297 -31.90 7.05 -28.21
N ALA A 298 -32.45 6.98 -29.43
CA ALA A 298 -32.47 8.11 -30.35
C ALA A 298 -33.73 8.97 -30.14
N ASP A 299 -33.61 10.28 -30.27
CA ASP A 299 -34.75 11.20 -30.32
C ASP A 299 -35.36 11.30 -31.74
N GLN A 300 -36.34 12.20 -31.94
CA GLN A 300 -36.98 12.41 -33.25
C GLN A 300 -36.06 12.99 -34.33
N ASN A 301 -34.89 13.52 -33.96
CA ASN A 301 -33.89 14.07 -34.86
C ASN A 301 -32.75 13.06 -35.14
N GLY A 302 -32.78 11.89 -34.49
CA GLY A 302 -31.71 10.89 -34.53
C GLY A 302 -30.59 11.11 -33.52
N CYS A 303 -30.67 12.13 -32.66
CA CYS A 303 -29.63 12.40 -31.66
C CYS A 303 -29.70 11.35 -30.53
N LYS A 304 -28.56 10.74 -30.20
CA LYS A 304 -28.46 9.70 -29.16
C LYS A 304 -28.44 10.32 -27.77
N VAL A 305 -29.28 9.80 -26.87
CA VAL A 305 -29.32 10.15 -25.44
C VAL A 305 -29.03 8.89 -24.63
N VAL A 306 -28.22 9.04 -23.58
CA VAL A 306 -27.77 7.98 -22.69
C VAL A 306 -28.39 8.17 -21.31
N SER A 307 -29.18 7.20 -20.86
CA SER A 307 -29.80 7.17 -19.53
C SER A 307 -30.09 5.72 -19.12
N THR A 308 -30.63 5.48 -17.93
CA THR A 308 -30.96 4.13 -17.44
C THR A 308 -32.21 3.53 -18.11
N PHE A 309 -33.09 4.40 -18.62
CA PHE A 309 -34.34 4.08 -19.33
C PHE A 309 -35.14 2.93 -18.70
N ARG A 310 -35.89 3.26 -17.65
CA ARG A 310 -36.77 2.34 -16.90
C ARG A 310 -38.16 2.32 -17.52
N LEU A 311 -38.26 1.70 -18.70
CA LEU A 311 -39.46 1.79 -19.56
C LEU A 311 -40.58 0.79 -19.25
N GLY A 312 -40.31 -0.24 -18.44
CA GLY A 312 -41.30 -1.26 -18.07
C GLY A 312 -41.75 -2.15 -19.23
N GLU A 313 -42.89 -2.81 -19.07
CA GLU A 313 -43.56 -3.55 -20.13
C GLU A 313 -44.13 -2.59 -21.19
N GLY A 314 -43.98 -2.92 -22.47
CA GLY A 314 -44.39 -2.03 -23.57
C GLY A 314 -43.34 -0.99 -23.97
N ALA A 315 -42.08 -1.13 -23.54
CA ALA A 315 -40.96 -0.26 -23.91
C ALA A 315 -40.83 0.00 -25.43
N GLN A 316 -41.20 -0.97 -26.27
CA GLN A 316 -41.22 -0.85 -27.74
C GLN A 316 -42.20 0.21 -28.27
N TYR A 317 -43.17 0.64 -27.47
CA TYR A 317 -44.13 1.70 -27.81
C TYR A 317 -43.70 3.07 -27.29
N ILE A 318 -42.60 3.19 -26.55
CA ILE A 318 -42.14 4.44 -25.94
C ILE A 318 -41.02 5.06 -26.78
N THR A 319 -41.26 6.26 -27.28
CA THR A 319 -40.29 7.06 -28.02
C THR A 319 -39.67 8.13 -27.13
N LEU A 320 -38.43 8.50 -27.42
CA LEU A 320 -37.79 9.67 -26.85
C LEU A 320 -38.05 10.89 -27.73
N LYS A 321 -38.36 12.02 -27.09
CA LYS A 321 -38.45 13.34 -27.73
C LYS A 321 -37.50 14.32 -27.05
N SER A 322 -36.86 15.17 -27.84
CA SER A 322 -36.03 16.28 -27.38
C SER A 322 -36.62 17.64 -27.74
N ASP A 323 -36.33 18.64 -26.92
CA ASP A 323 -36.70 20.05 -27.11
C ASP A 323 -35.48 20.91 -26.75
N GLY A 324 -35.10 21.87 -27.60
CA GLY A 324 -33.91 22.73 -27.41
C GLY A 324 -32.53 22.08 -27.59
N LEU A 325 -32.45 20.77 -27.85
CA LEU A 325 -31.18 20.04 -28.02
C LEU A 325 -30.77 19.93 -29.50
N THR A 326 -29.47 19.75 -29.73
CA THR A 326 -28.88 19.49 -31.06
C THR A 326 -28.06 18.20 -31.06
N CYS A 327 -27.78 17.63 -32.24
CA CYS A 327 -26.83 16.52 -32.36
C CYS A 327 -25.40 17.07 -32.39
N GLY A 328 -24.51 16.53 -31.56
CA GLY A 328 -23.06 16.73 -31.66
C GLY A 328 -22.44 15.93 -32.83
N PRO A 329 -21.16 16.16 -33.14
CA PRO A 329 -20.45 15.45 -34.21
C PRO A 329 -20.21 13.96 -33.90
N ASP A 330 -20.38 13.56 -32.64
CA ASP A 330 -20.41 12.16 -32.16
C ASP A 330 -21.78 11.47 -32.37
N GLY A 331 -22.78 12.22 -32.86
CA GLY A 331 -24.17 11.76 -33.02
C GLY A 331 -24.96 11.68 -31.72
N TYR A 332 -24.45 12.22 -30.62
CA TYR A 332 -25.15 12.29 -29.34
C TYR A 332 -25.79 13.67 -29.14
N ALA A 333 -26.85 13.74 -28.33
CA ALA A 333 -27.51 15.00 -28.01
C ALA A 333 -26.61 15.91 -27.16
N THR A 334 -26.67 17.21 -27.43
CA THR A 334 -25.89 18.24 -26.73
C THR A 334 -26.69 19.54 -26.57
N GLY A 335 -26.27 20.38 -25.63
CA GLY A 335 -26.88 21.69 -25.36
C GLY A 335 -27.83 21.69 -24.15
N LYS A 336 -28.54 22.82 -23.95
CA LYS A 336 -29.55 22.96 -22.89
C LYS A 336 -30.95 22.79 -23.48
N GLY A 337 -31.73 21.87 -22.90
CA GLY A 337 -33.06 21.55 -23.42
C GLY A 337 -33.89 20.71 -22.45
N ARG A 338 -34.85 19.95 -22.99
CA ARG A 338 -35.67 18.98 -22.25
C ARG A 338 -35.77 17.66 -23.00
N LEU A 339 -36.02 16.60 -22.24
CA LEU A 339 -36.24 15.24 -22.72
C LEU A 339 -37.63 14.79 -22.28
N ARG A 340 -38.36 14.08 -23.15
CA ARG A 340 -39.67 13.49 -22.87
C ARG A 340 -39.74 12.06 -23.36
N LEU A 341 -40.29 11.17 -22.54
CA LEU A 341 -40.71 9.83 -22.95
C LEU A 341 -42.20 9.87 -23.29
N GLU A 342 -42.53 9.52 -24.53
CA GLU A 342 -43.87 9.65 -25.10
C GLU A 342 -44.25 8.33 -25.79
N ARG A 343 -45.34 7.71 -25.34
CA ARG A 343 -45.86 6.45 -25.87
C ARG A 343 -46.59 6.69 -27.19
N SER A 344 -46.70 5.67 -28.03
CA SER A 344 -47.26 5.75 -29.40
C SER A 344 -48.72 6.22 -29.50
N ASP A 345 -49.46 6.27 -28.39
CA ASP A 345 -50.80 6.85 -28.26
C ASP A 345 -50.78 8.35 -27.87
N GLY A 346 -49.59 8.98 -27.83
CA GLY A 346 -49.39 10.35 -27.37
C GLY A 346 -49.33 10.51 -25.84
N ALA A 347 -49.44 9.42 -25.08
CA ALA A 347 -49.38 9.47 -23.63
C ALA A 347 -47.95 9.81 -23.16
N ARG A 348 -47.82 10.91 -22.39
CA ARG A 348 -46.54 11.36 -21.83
C ARG A 348 -46.20 10.52 -20.60
N ILE A 349 -45.23 9.62 -20.75
CA ILE A 349 -44.78 8.70 -19.69
C ILE A 349 -43.85 9.40 -18.70
N GLY A 350 -43.06 10.37 -19.18
CA GLY A 350 -42.20 11.17 -18.32
C GLY A 350 -41.58 12.36 -19.05
N GLN A 351 -41.13 13.36 -18.30
CA GLN A 351 -40.39 14.49 -18.83
C GLN A 351 -39.31 14.93 -17.84
N SER A 352 -38.19 15.42 -18.34
CA SER A 352 -37.21 16.15 -17.53
C SER A 352 -37.68 17.59 -17.26
N ASN A 353 -37.06 18.22 -16.26
CA ASN A 353 -36.93 19.67 -16.20
C ASN A 353 -35.96 20.14 -17.32
N ASP A 354 -35.66 21.44 -17.36
CA ASP A 354 -34.50 21.93 -18.10
C ASP A 354 -33.23 21.19 -17.67
N VAL A 355 -32.52 20.58 -18.63
CA VAL A 355 -31.28 19.81 -18.45
C VAL A 355 -30.19 20.31 -19.40
N TRP A 356 -28.94 20.09 -19.03
CA TRP A 356 -27.78 20.30 -19.89
C TRP A 356 -27.23 18.95 -20.31
N VAL A 357 -27.29 18.65 -21.61
CA VAL A 357 -26.87 17.35 -22.15
C VAL A 357 -25.48 17.48 -22.75
N VAL A 358 -24.60 16.53 -22.43
CA VAL A 358 -23.22 16.48 -22.96
C VAL A 358 -22.90 15.04 -23.36
N SER A 359 -22.53 14.84 -24.63
CA SER A 359 -22.43 13.51 -25.27
C SER A 359 -23.59 12.58 -24.89
N GLY A 360 -24.81 13.11 -24.95
CA GLY A 360 -26.05 12.38 -24.72
C GLY A 360 -26.44 12.17 -23.27
N ILE A 361 -25.57 12.47 -22.29
CA ILE A 361 -25.86 12.29 -20.86
C ILE A 361 -26.49 13.58 -20.30
N PRO A 362 -27.70 13.53 -19.71
CA PRO A 362 -28.39 14.71 -19.19
C PRO A 362 -27.98 15.05 -17.74
N PHE A 363 -27.53 16.28 -17.53
CA PHE A 363 -27.13 16.82 -16.23
C PHE A 363 -28.12 17.87 -15.68
N THR A 364 -28.21 17.97 -14.35
CA THR A 364 -29.04 18.95 -13.63
C THR A 364 -28.40 20.33 -13.49
N SER A 365 -27.18 20.51 -14.00
CA SER A 365 -26.39 21.75 -13.96
C SER A 365 -25.60 21.92 -15.26
N PRO A 366 -25.18 23.13 -15.65
CA PRO A 366 -24.30 23.32 -16.80
C PRO A 366 -23.02 22.47 -16.69
N VAL A 367 -22.69 21.73 -17.75
CA VAL A 367 -21.44 20.99 -17.91
C VAL A 367 -20.89 21.33 -19.30
N ALA A 368 -19.59 21.60 -19.41
CA ALA A 368 -18.93 21.96 -20.67
C ALA A 368 -18.43 20.73 -21.45
N ALA A 369 -17.80 19.78 -20.77
CA ALA A 369 -17.35 18.51 -21.33
C ALA A 369 -17.49 17.36 -20.32
N ALA A 370 -17.82 16.16 -20.80
CA ALA A 370 -18.01 14.97 -19.99
C ALA A 370 -17.47 13.72 -20.73
N ARG A 371 -16.28 13.25 -20.37
CA ARG A 371 -15.67 12.04 -20.96
C ARG A 371 -15.89 10.86 -20.02
N LEU A 372 -16.91 10.03 -20.27
CA LEU A 372 -17.22 8.90 -19.38
C LEU A 372 -15.99 8.00 -19.19
N ALA A 373 -15.70 7.62 -17.94
CA ALA A 373 -14.54 6.82 -17.58
C ALA A 373 -14.92 5.59 -16.71
N TYR A 374 -15.98 5.69 -15.92
CA TYR A 374 -16.50 4.54 -15.15
C TYR A 374 -17.98 4.72 -14.77
N VAL A 375 -18.63 3.60 -14.47
CA VAL A 375 -20.03 3.47 -14.05
C VAL A 375 -20.07 2.44 -12.92
N ASN A 376 -20.56 2.80 -11.73
CA ASN A 376 -20.82 1.81 -10.68
C ASN A 376 -22.24 1.24 -10.76
N ASP A 377 -22.51 0.16 -10.03
CA ASP A 377 -23.82 -0.53 -10.05
C ASP A 377 -24.97 0.33 -9.48
N GLU A 378 -24.65 1.37 -8.70
CA GLU A 378 -25.63 2.23 -8.03
C GLU A 378 -26.21 3.33 -8.94
N GLY A 379 -25.60 3.60 -10.10
CA GLY A 379 -25.98 4.72 -10.98
C GLY A 379 -24.96 5.85 -11.09
N THR A 380 -23.93 5.85 -10.25
CA THR A 380 -22.95 6.94 -10.19
C THR A 380 -21.97 6.84 -11.36
N LEU A 381 -21.68 7.99 -11.97
CA LEU A 381 -20.83 8.12 -13.16
C LEU A 381 -19.58 8.92 -12.82
N TRP A 382 -18.45 8.47 -13.35
CA TRP A 382 -17.18 9.20 -13.29
C TRP A 382 -16.75 9.63 -14.68
N PHE A 383 -16.40 10.91 -14.80
CA PHE A 383 -15.97 11.53 -16.06
C PHE A 383 -14.52 11.99 -15.94
N HIS A 384 -13.65 11.53 -16.84
CA HIS A 384 -12.26 11.97 -16.90
C HIS A 384 -12.18 13.43 -17.34
N LEU A 385 -11.49 14.26 -16.55
CA LEU A 385 -11.28 15.67 -16.83
C LEU A 385 -9.89 15.93 -17.43
N ASP A 386 -8.85 15.43 -16.76
CA ASP A 386 -7.45 15.58 -17.19
C ASP A 386 -6.54 14.55 -16.50
N SER A 387 -5.32 14.43 -16.99
CA SER A 387 -4.25 13.63 -16.37
C SER A 387 -2.99 14.46 -16.27
N ASP A 388 -2.40 14.55 -15.08
CA ASP A 388 -1.10 15.18 -14.87
C ASP A 388 -0.03 14.11 -14.58
N PRO A 389 0.92 13.85 -15.50
CA PRO A 389 2.00 12.89 -15.28
C PRO A 389 3.08 13.40 -14.31
N ALA A 390 3.15 14.70 -14.00
CA ALA A 390 4.13 15.25 -13.07
C ALA A 390 3.74 14.94 -11.60
N SER A 391 2.47 15.15 -11.24
CA SER A 391 1.90 14.68 -9.96
C SER A 391 1.35 13.25 -10.01
N ARG A 392 1.50 12.55 -11.14
CA ARG A 392 0.89 11.23 -11.45
C ARG A 392 -0.56 11.13 -10.95
N SER A 393 -1.38 12.08 -11.37
CA SER A 393 -2.77 12.25 -10.94
C SER A 393 -3.77 12.13 -12.10
N HIS A 394 -4.90 11.49 -11.86
CA HIS A 394 -6.09 11.55 -12.72
C HIS A 394 -7.21 12.35 -12.04
N TYR A 395 -7.73 13.35 -12.74
CA TYR A 395 -8.81 14.21 -12.27
C TYR A 395 -10.15 13.74 -12.83
N LEU A 396 -11.12 13.48 -11.96
CA LEU A 396 -12.40 12.87 -12.30
C LEU A 396 -13.56 13.69 -11.69
N MET A 397 -14.60 13.94 -12.48
CA MET A 397 -15.86 14.49 -11.98
C MET A 397 -16.83 13.35 -11.67
N ARG A 398 -17.32 13.28 -10.43
CA ARG A 398 -18.39 12.35 -10.03
C ARG A 398 -19.75 13.00 -10.22
N ALA A 399 -20.67 12.28 -10.86
CA ALA A 399 -22.08 12.65 -10.90
C ALA A 399 -22.98 11.52 -10.40
N GLU A 400 -23.86 11.85 -9.46
CA GLU A 400 -24.82 10.95 -8.82
C GLU A 400 -26.14 10.91 -9.59
N ARG A 401 -26.81 9.76 -9.56
CA ARG A 401 -28.04 9.50 -10.32
C ARG A 401 -29.27 10.06 -9.61
N MET A 402 -29.85 11.13 -10.15
CA MET A 402 -31.15 11.65 -9.75
C MET A 402 -32.26 10.89 -10.50
N SER A 403 -33.07 10.13 -9.77
CA SER A 403 -34.24 9.43 -10.32
C SER A 403 -35.53 10.09 -9.86
N TYR A 404 -36.40 10.45 -10.79
CA TYR A 404 -37.69 11.11 -10.53
C TYR A 404 -38.90 10.22 -10.81
N GLY A 405 -38.70 8.90 -10.97
CA GLY A 405 -39.75 7.94 -11.32
C GLY A 405 -40.28 8.02 -12.75
N SER A 406 -39.89 9.05 -13.52
CA SER A 406 -40.37 9.38 -14.87
C SER A 406 -39.80 8.50 -16.00
N GLY A 407 -39.26 7.31 -15.69
CA GLY A 407 -38.57 6.43 -16.63
C GLY A 407 -37.20 6.92 -17.14
N LEU A 408 -36.88 8.20 -16.95
CA LEU A 408 -35.63 8.86 -17.35
C LEU A 408 -34.87 9.34 -16.10
N ASP A 409 -33.67 8.81 -15.88
CA ASP A 409 -32.76 9.30 -14.85
C ASP A 409 -31.83 10.39 -15.42
N VAL A 410 -31.42 11.33 -14.58
CA VAL A 410 -30.51 12.46 -14.92
C VAL A 410 -29.42 12.59 -13.85
N TRP A 411 -28.32 13.27 -14.15
CA TRP A 411 -27.13 13.27 -13.27
C TRP A 411 -26.84 14.62 -12.61
N ARG A 412 -26.48 14.58 -11.32
CA ARG A 412 -26.06 15.74 -10.54
C ARG A 412 -24.58 15.60 -10.20
N VAL A 413 -23.76 16.55 -10.62
CA VAL A 413 -22.35 16.60 -10.19
C VAL A 413 -22.29 16.82 -8.67
N SER A 414 -21.54 15.98 -7.96
CA SER A 414 -21.47 16.00 -6.49
C SER A 414 -20.08 16.31 -5.93
N ARG A 415 -19.01 15.79 -6.56
CA ARG A 415 -17.62 16.02 -6.14
C ARG A 415 -16.62 15.78 -7.27
N ILE A 416 -15.39 16.24 -7.05
CA ILE A 416 -14.20 15.84 -7.79
C ILE A 416 -13.53 14.70 -7.02
N ASP A 417 -13.16 13.64 -7.73
CA ASP A 417 -12.22 12.63 -7.25
C ASP A 417 -10.87 12.81 -7.96
N VAL A 418 -9.77 12.71 -7.22
CA VAL A 418 -8.41 12.82 -7.73
C VAL A 418 -7.62 11.60 -7.27
N VAL A 419 -7.34 10.69 -8.20
CA VAL A 419 -6.56 9.47 -7.91
C VAL A 419 -5.10 9.79 -8.19
N THR A 420 -4.22 9.62 -7.19
CA THR A 420 -2.80 10.04 -7.29
C THR A 420 -1.86 9.14 -6.49
N GLU A 421 -0.73 8.79 -7.08
CA GLU A 421 0.37 8.10 -6.36
C GLU A 421 1.22 9.07 -5.50
N SER A 422 1.03 10.39 -5.64
CA SER A 422 1.80 11.42 -4.90
C SER A 422 1.33 11.65 -3.47
N ALA A 423 1.03 10.58 -2.72
CA ALA A 423 0.48 10.63 -1.36
C ALA A 423 1.26 11.53 -0.38
N ASN A 424 2.58 11.65 -0.51
CA ASN A 424 3.39 12.48 0.38
C ASN A 424 3.13 13.99 0.26
N VAL A 425 2.51 14.47 -0.83
CA VAL A 425 2.04 15.86 -0.99
C VAL A 425 1.11 16.27 0.16
N PHE A 426 0.27 15.34 0.63
CA PHE A 426 -0.71 15.59 1.71
C PHE A 426 -0.08 15.63 3.11
N ARG A 427 1.24 15.75 3.21
CA ARG A 427 1.98 15.97 4.47
C ARG A 427 2.34 17.44 4.71
N ASN A 428 2.27 18.31 3.69
CA ASN A 428 2.72 19.70 3.75
C ASN A 428 1.62 20.68 3.31
N ALA A 429 1.35 21.71 4.11
CA ALA A 429 0.31 22.70 3.83
C ALA A 429 0.55 23.54 2.56
N THR A 430 1.79 23.66 2.09
CA THR A 430 2.10 24.33 0.81
C THR A 430 1.73 23.43 -0.37
N ASP A 431 2.18 22.17 -0.34
CA ASP A 431 2.01 21.23 -1.45
C ASP A 431 0.54 20.80 -1.59
N ILE A 432 -0.19 20.70 -0.47
CA ILE A 432 -1.65 20.53 -0.44
C ILE A 432 -2.37 21.64 -1.24
N LYS A 433 -1.97 22.91 -1.08
CA LYS A 433 -2.59 24.02 -1.83
C LYS A 433 -2.36 23.85 -3.33
N VAL A 434 -1.13 23.53 -3.75
CA VAL A 434 -0.79 23.30 -5.16
C VAL A 434 -1.67 22.18 -5.77
N ALA A 435 -1.90 21.08 -5.04
CA ALA A 435 -2.78 19.99 -5.49
C ALA A 435 -4.26 20.40 -5.55
N VAL A 436 -4.76 21.15 -4.56
CA VAL A 436 -6.14 21.67 -4.52
C VAL A 436 -6.38 22.68 -5.64
N ASP A 437 -5.49 23.66 -5.81
CA ASP A 437 -5.56 24.66 -6.88
C ASP A 437 -5.42 24.02 -8.26
N GLY A 438 -4.63 22.94 -8.38
CA GLY A 438 -4.56 22.08 -9.55
C GLY A 438 -5.91 21.46 -9.93
N ALA A 439 -6.56 20.77 -8.98
CA ALA A 439 -7.87 20.16 -9.18
C ALA A 439 -8.96 21.18 -9.54
N LEU A 440 -8.98 22.34 -8.89
CA LEU A 440 -9.93 23.42 -9.15
C LEU A 440 -9.72 24.04 -10.54
N ARG A 441 -8.46 24.25 -10.96
CA ARG A 441 -8.13 24.75 -12.30
C ARG A 441 -8.51 23.76 -13.40
N VAL A 442 -8.38 22.45 -13.15
CA VAL A 442 -8.85 21.40 -14.08
C VAL A 442 -10.38 21.39 -14.17
N LEU A 443 -11.09 21.51 -13.04
CA LEU A 443 -12.56 21.60 -13.03
C LEU A 443 -13.06 22.75 -13.90
N GLU A 444 -12.56 23.96 -13.63
CA GLU A 444 -12.99 25.20 -14.25
C GLU A 444 -12.70 25.24 -15.76
N ARG A 445 -11.51 24.78 -16.15
CA ARG A 445 -11.06 24.74 -17.55
C ARG A 445 -11.77 23.66 -18.38
N THR A 446 -12.11 22.51 -17.79
CA THR A 446 -12.62 21.35 -18.55
C THR A 446 -14.14 21.17 -18.44
N ALA A 447 -14.76 21.29 -17.26
CA ALA A 447 -16.13 20.82 -17.04
C ALA A 447 -17.11 21.85 -16.45
N LEU A 448 -16.73 22.60 -15.42
CA LEU A 448 -17.63 23.50 -14.70
C LEU A 448 -17.02 24.90 -14.50
N PRO A 449 -16.99 25.77 -15.54
CA PRO A 449 -16.49 27.14 -15.39
C PRO A 449 -17.31 27.95 -14.39
N ASP A 450 -18.65 27.85 -14.43
CA ASP A 450 -19.60 28.48 -13.50
C ASP A 450 -19.75 27.70 -12.16
N ALA A 451 -18.75 26.92 -11.71
CA ALA A 451 -18.81 26.26 -10.41
C ALA A 451 -18.61 27.24 -9.23
N GLY A 452 -19.63 27.39 -8.38
CA GLY A 452 -19.56 28.16 -7.13
C GLY A 452 -19.15 27.35 -5.89
N ASN A 453 -19.14 26.03 -5.98
CA ASN A 453 -18.68 25.13 -4.92
C ASN A 453 -18.06 23.87 -5.54
N ALA A 454 -17.04 23.31 -4.90
CA ALA A 454 -16.45 22.04 -5.25
C ALA A 454 -16.01 21.29 -3.99
N ARG A 455 -16.51 20.07 -3.78
CA ARG A 455 -15.92 19.10 -2.87
C ARG A 455 -14.86 18.31 -3.64
N ILE A 456 -13.67 18.18 -3.07
CA ILE A 456 -12.52 17.49 -3.68
C ILE A 456 -12.10 16.35 -2.75
N VAL A 457 -11.93 15.16 -3.32
CA VAL A 457 -11.44 13.96 -2.63
C VAL A 457 -10.21 13.45 -3.34
N PHE A 458 -9.09 13.39 -2.62
CA PHE A 458 -7.84 12.79 -3.07
C PHE A 458 -7.72 11.36 -2.51
N SER A 459 -7.33 10.42 -3.35
CA SER A 459 -7.19 9.00 -3.02
C SER A 459 -5.94 8.39 -3.68
N ASP A 460 -5.36 7.34 -3.10
CA ASP A 460 -4.28 6.59 -3.75
C ASP A 460 -4.77 5.46 -4.66
N ASP A 461 -6.03 5.02 -4.52
CA ASP A 461 -6.67 4.04 -5.43
C ASP A 461 -8.05 4.50 -5.95
N PHE A 462 -8.41 4.05 -7.15
CA PHE A 462 -9.68 4.39 -7.79
C PHE A 462 -10.87 3.52 -7.33
N GLN A 463 -10.68 2.21 -7.17
CA GLN A 463 -11.75 1.28 -6.78
C GLN A 463 -12.04 1.37 -5.29
N GLN A 464 -11.00 1.32 -4.47
CA GLN A 464 -11.06 1.31 -3.01
C GLN A 464 -11.21 2.73 -2.47
N GLY A 465 -10.40 3.66 -2.95
CA GLY A 465 -10.35 5.05 -2.46
C GLY A 465 -11.44 5.93 -3.04
N ALA A 466 -11.47 6.11 -4.38
CA ALA A 466 -12.49 6.96 -4.99
C ALA A 466 -13.88 6.31 -4.92
N ILE A 467 -14.12 5.18 -5.60
CA ILE A 467 -15.46 4.56 -5.70
C ILE A 467 -15.94 4.05 -4.34
N GLY A 468 -15.12 3.27 -3.64
CA GLY A 468 -15.47 2.62 -2.37
C GLY A 468 -15.39 3.52 -1.13
N ASP A 469 -14.87 4.75 -1.24
CA ASP A 469 -14.68 5.71 -0.14
C ASP A 469 -13.96 5.11 1.11
N GLN A 470 -13.11 4.10 0.90
CA GLN A 470 -12.40 3.40 1.99
C GLN A 470 -11.36 4.30 2.65
N MET A 471 -11.44 4.46 3.98
CA MET A 471 -10.59 5.37 4.76
C MET A 471 -9.09 5.09 4.62
N GLU A 472 -8.75 3.82 4.37
CA GLU A 472 -7.40 3.32 4.12
C GLU A 472 -6.80 3.84 2.81
N HIS A 473 -7.62 4.25 1.84
CA HIS A 473 -7.21 4.69 0.50
C HIS A 473 -7.54 6.16 0.19
N LEU A 474 -8.27 6.82 1.08
CA LEU A 474 -8.41 8.27 1.10
C LEU A 474 -7.11 8.93 1.60
N LEU A 475 -6.72 10.02 0.96
CA LEU A 475 -5.54 10.82 1.33
C LEU A 475 -5.97 12.13 2.00
N TYR A 476 -6.85 12.88 1.33
CA TYR A 476 -7.25 14.23 1.75
C TYR A 476 -8.63 14.58 1.20
N VAL A 477 -9.47 15.24 1.99
CA VAL A 477 -10.80 15.73 1.56
C VAL A 477 -10.97 17.18 1.96
N ILE A 478 -11.38 18.03 1.02
CA ILE A 478 -11.61 19.46 1.25
C ILE A 478 -12.83 19.95 0.45
N THR A 479 -13.45 21.04 0.91
CA THR A 479 -14.46 21.79 0.15
C THR A 479 -13.91 23.17 -0.13
N ALA A 480 -14.08 23.64 -1.37
CA ALA A 480 -13.80 24.99 -1.80
C ALA A 480 -15.08 25.69 -2.28
N ASP A 481 -15.16 27.00 -2.08
CA ASP A 481 -16.25 27.88 -2.50
C ASP A 481 -15.74 29.03 -3.37
N ARG A 482 -16.64 29.65 -4.15
CA ARG A 482 -16.44 30.97 -4.74
C ARG A 482 -17.59 31.88 -4.35
N PRO A 483 -17.33 33.16 -4.02
CA PRO A 483 -18.39 34.07 -3.67
C PRO A 483 -19.31 34.34 -4.87
N THR A 484 -20.62 34.30 -4.64
CA THR A 484 -21.63 34.54 -5.66
C THR A 484 -21.90 36.05 -5.81
N ASP A 485 -21.92 36.54 -7.05
CA ASP A 485 -22.39 37.88 -7.37
C ASP A 485 -23.91 37.96 -7.16
N TRP A 486 -24.34 38.68 -6.13
CA TRP A 486 -25.73 38.75 -5.69
C TRP A 486 -26.71 39.31 -6.72
N ARG A 487 -26.23 40.01 -7.76
CA ARG A 487 -27.09 40.57 -8.82
C ARG A 487 -27.35 39.59 -9.95
N THR A 488 -26.43 38.64 -10.17
CA THR A 488 -26.48 37.72 -11.31
C THR A 488 -26.65 36.25 -10.92
N GLY A 489 -26.45 35.92 -9.65
CA GLY A 489 -26.50 34.54 -9.14
C GLY A 489 -25.31 33.67 -9.59
N LYS A 490 -24.33 34.24 -10.31
CA LYS A 490 -23.13 33.53 -10.79
C LYS A 490 -21.97 33.63 -9.80
N PRO A 491 -21.10 32.61 -9.70
CA PRO A 491 -19.85 32.72 -8.95
C PRO A 491 -18.91 33.75 -9.59
N ARG A 492 -18.13 34.44 -8.76
CA ARG A 492 -17.20 35.49 -9.19
C ARG A 492 -15.93 35.48 -8.34
N GLY A 493 -14.77 35.66 -8.98
CA GLY A 493 -13.49 35.79 -8.30
C GLY A 493 -12.84 34.44 -7.98
N GLU A 494 -11.85 34.47 -7.08
CA GLU A 494 -10.98 33.34 -6.78
C GLU A 494 -11.64 32.30 -5.87
N TRP A 495 -11.18 31.06 -5.99
CA TRP A 495 -11.54 29.96 -5.09
C TRP A 495 -11.04 30.19 -3.67
N ARG A 496 -11.85 29.80 -2.69
CA ARG A 496 -11.57 29.92 -1.26
C ARG A 496 -11.76 28.57 -0.60
N TYR A 497 -10.89 28.23 0.34
CA TYR A 497 -10.97 27.03 1.17
C TYR A 497 -10.18 27.24 2.47
N ASN A 498 -10.52 26.50 3.52
CA ASN A 498 -9.78 26.51 4.78
C ASN A 498 -9.26 25.10 5.10
N LEU A 499 -7.93 24.96 5.20
CA LEU A 499 -7.26 23.71 5.52
C LEU A 499 -7.64 23.17 6.92
N GLN A 500 -8.12 24.02 7.84
CA GLN A 500 -8.61 23.62 9.17
C GLN A 500 -9.90 22.80 9.13
N TYR A 501 -10.72 22.95 8.08
CA TYR A 501 -11.98 22.20 7.90
C TYR A 501 -11.83 21.04 6.91
N ALA A 502 -10.62 20.80 6.41
CA ALA A 502 -10.29 19.66 5.58
C ALA A 502 -10.03 18.42 6.44
N GLN A 503 -10.23 17.23 5.86
CA GLN A 503 -9.94 15.96 6.50
C GLN A 503 -8.69 15.34 5.88
N ASN A 504 -7.60 15.32 6.64
CA ASN A 504 -6.40 14.57 6.28
C ASN A 504 -6.58 13.11 6.72
N TYR A 505 -6.67 12.19 5.76
CA TYR A 505 -6.82 10.75 6.01
C TYR A 505 -5.46 10.06 6.10
N LEU A 506 -4.43 10.57 5.40
CA LEU A 506 -3.07 10.07 5.48
C LEU A 506 -2.52 10.10 6.93
N PHE A 507 -2.73 11.20 7.65
CA PHE A 507 -2.34 11.29 9.07
C PHE A 507 -3.14 10.33 9.96
N LYS A 508 -4.45 10.14 9.72
CA LYS A 508 -5.26 9.13 10.45
C LYS A 508 -4.74 7.71 10.19
N ARG A 509 -4.36 7.39 8.94
CA ARG A 509 -3.78 6.11 8.54
C ARG A 509 -2.44 5.86 9.25
N ASP A 510 -1.56 6.85 9.26
CA ASP A 510 -0.26 6.78 9.96
C ASP A 510 -0.44 6.62 11.48
N GLU A 511 -1.38 7.36 12.10
CA GLU A 511 -1.70 7.24 13.52
C GLU A 511 -2.23 5.83 13.88
N MET A 512 -3.15 5.29 13.07
CA MET A 512 -3.69 3.95 13.23
C MET A 512 -2.61 2.87 13.11
N LEU A 513 -1.68 3.01 12.16
CA LEU A 513 -0.53 2.09 12.01
C LEU A 513 0.45 2.21 13.19
N ALA A 514 0.75 3.43 13.63
CA ALA A 514 1.59 3.68 14.80
C ALA A 514 0.95 3.16 16.10
N ARG A 515 -0.38 3.20 16.22
CA ARG A 515 -1.09 2.60 17.36
C ARG A 515 -1.05 1.07 17.32
N LYS A 516 -1.38 0.43 16.20
CA LYS A 516 -1.25 -1.03 16.02
C LYS A 516 0.15 -1.53 16.35
N LYS A 517 1.20 -0.86 15.84
CA LYS A 517 2.60 -1.21 16.13
C LYS A 517 2.96 -1.09 17.63
N ARG A 518 2.40 -0.10 18.34
CA ARG A 518 2.56 0.03 19.80
C ARG A 518 1.77 -1.05 20.56
N GLU A 519 0.55 -1.37 20.13
CA GLU A 519 -0.26 -2.46 20.69
C GLU A 519 0.45 -3.82 20.55
N GLU A 520 1.05 -4.11 19.38
CA GLU A 520 1.86 -5.31 19.12
C GLU A 520 3.13 -5.36 19.96
N LEU A 521 3.88 -4.24 20.04
CA LEU A 521 5.10 -4.12 20.83
C LEU A 521 4.82 -4.29 22.34
N MET A 522 3.74 -3.69 22.85
CA MET A 522 3.27 -3.88 24.23
C MET A 522 2.85 -5.33 24.50
N ARG A 523 2.21 -5.99 23.53
CA ARG A 523 1.87 -7.42 23.65
C ARG A 523 3.11 -8.31 23.69
N LEU A 524 4.16 -7.97 22.94
CA LEU A 524 5.45 -8.68 22.99
C LEU A 524 6.16 -8.43 24.32
N ALA A 525 6.29 -7.16 24.76
CA ALA A 525 6.88 -6.80 26.04
C ALA A 525 6.19 -7.49 27.23
N ASN A 526 4.85 -7.62 27.22
CA ASN A 526 4.15 -8.35 28.27
C ASN A 526 4.53 -9.84 28.32
N LYS A 527 4.72 -10.52 27.17
CA LYS A 527 5.28 -11.88 27.15
C LYS A 527 6.69 -11.92 27.73
N GLU A 528 7.56 -11.01 27.32
CA GLU A 528 8.94 -10.95 27.80
C GLU A 528 9.04 -10.64 29.30
N ARG A 529 8.08 -9.90 29.89
CA ARG A 529 7.97 -9.74 31.35
C ARG A 529 7.66 -11.07 32.05
N ASP A 530 6.82 -11.90 31.46
CA ASP A 530 6.50 -13.24 32.00
C ASP A 530 7.63 -14.25 31.76
N HIS A 531 8.39 -14.13 30.67
CA HIS A 531 9.64 -14.87 30.46
C HIS A 531 10.70 -14.49 31.52
N LEU A 532 10.90 -13.18 31.75
CA LEU A 532 11.81 -12.68 32.80
C LEU A 532 11.41 -13.13 34.20
N ARG A 533 10.12 -13.10 34.54
CA ARG A 533 9.61 -13.62 35.82
C ARG A 533 9.93 -15.11 35.99
N GLN A 534 9.72 -15.92 34.96
CA GLN A 534 10.05 -17.36 35.00
C GLN A 534 11.55 -17.59 35.20
N TYR A 535 12.40 -16.84 34.47
CA TYR A 535 13.85 -16.89 34.65
C TYR A 535 14.29 -16.44 36.05
N GLN A 536 13.73 -15.34 36.58
CA GLN A 536 13.99 -14.86 37.94
C GLN A 536 13.61 -15.91 38.99
N ASN A 537 12.45 -16.57 38.85
CA ASN A 537 12.04 -17.67 39.73
C ASN A 537 13.02 -18.85 39.71
N LEU A 538 13.63 -19.17 38.55
CA LEU A 538 14.69 -20.19 38.45
C LEU A 538 16.00 -19.71 39.09
N VAL A 539 16.37 -18.44 38.93
CA VAL A 539 17.54 -17.84 39.58
C VAL A 539 17.41 -17.86 41.11
N GLU A 540 16.25 -17.49 41.66
CA GLU A 540 16.01 -17.59 43.10
C GLU A 540 15.97 -19.05 43.58
N GLN A 541 15.37 -19.97 42.80
CA GLN A 541 15.42 -21.39 43.12
C GLN A 541 16.87 -21.88 43.24
N ALA A 542 17.72 -21.60 42.25
CA ALA A 542 19.10 -22.09 42.20
C ALA A 542 19.97 -21.65 43.38
N LYS A 543 19.62 -20.54 44.07
CA LYS A 543 20.28 -20.13 45.33
C LYS A 543 19.90 -21.02 46.51
N SER A 544 18.66 -21.52 46.53
CA SER A 544 18.11 -22.37 47.60
C SER A 544 18.35 -23.87 47.37
N ASP A 545 18.32 -24.29 46.10
CA ASP A 545 18.50 -25.66 45.65
C ASP A 545 19.20 -25.68 44.28
N PRO A 546 20.55 -25.79 44.26
CA PRO A 546 21.34 -25.82 43.03
C PRO A 546 21.17 -27.05 42.13
N LYS A 547 20.37 -28.07 42.53
CA LYS A 547 20.13 -29.29 41.74
C LYS A 547 18.65 -29.51 41.40
N GLY A 548 17.74 -28.78 42.03
CA GLY A 548 16.30 -28.94 41.86
C GLY A 548 15.75 -28.44 40.53
N ILE A 549 16.50 -27.68 39.73
CA ILE A 549 16.03 -27.27 38.39
C ILE A 549 15.95 -28.51 37.49
N LEU A 550 17.05 -29.26 37.39
CA LEU A 550 17.06 -30.54 36.68
C LEU A 550 16.12 -31.56 37.34
N GLY A 551 16.08 -31.63 38.67
CA GLY A 551 15.16 -32.52 39.39
C GLY A 551 13.67 -32.28 39.08
N ARG A 552 13.27 -31.04 38.77
CA ARG A 552 11.91 -30.68 38.32
C ARG A 552 11.68 -30.85 36.81
N MET A 553 12.74 -31.00 36.02
CA MET A 553 12.68 -31.36 34.60
C MET A 553 12.68 -32.87 34.38
N GLN A 554 13.20 -33.63 35.34
CA GLN A 554 13.19 -35.08 35.37
C GLN A 554 11.81 -35.63 35.82
N ARG A 555 11.48 -36.81 35.30
CA ARG A 555 10.40 -37.69 35.77
C ARG A 555 10.87 -39.12 35.54
N ASP A 556 11.10 -39.85 36.63
CA ASP A 556 11.56 -41.23 36.62
C ASP A 556 10.46 -42.18 37.12
N VAL A 557 10.68 -43.48 36.96
CA VAL A 557 9.84 -44.59 37.45
C VAL A 557 9.92 -44.64 38.97
N HIS A 558 8.82 -44.41 39.69
CA HIS A 558 8.87 -44.46 41.15
C HIS A 558 8.90 -45.90 41.66
N TYR A 559 9.93 -46.25 42.44
CA TYR A 559 10.03 -47.51 43.17
C TYR A 559 9.72 -47.28 44.66
N ASP A 560 8.74 -48.01 45.17
CA ASP A 560 8.37 -48.06 46.59
C ASP A 560 8.42 -49.51 47.09
N LEU A 561 9.01 -49.71 48.27
CA LEU A 561 9.32 -51.03 48.84
C LEU A 561 8.08 -51.81 49.32
N LEU A 562 6.97 -51.14 49.60
CA LEU A 562 5.76 -51.74 50.18
C LEU A 562 4.69 -52.06 49.14
N THR A 563 4.56 -51.22 48.12
CA THR A 563 3.55 -51.32 47.06
C THR A 563 4.13 -51.84 45.74
N GLY A 564 5.43 -51.61 45.50
CA GLY A 564 6.14 -51.89 44.26
C GLY A 564 6.11 -50.75 43.22
N GLY A 565 5.37 -49.67 43.48
CA GLY A 565 5.32 -48.47 42.64
C GLY A 565 5.04 -48.69 41.15
N ASP A 566 5.60 -47.82 40.32
CA ASP A 566 5.53 -47.90 38.86
C ASP A 566 6.30 -49.11 38.32
N TYR A 567 7.41 -49.49 38.97
CA TYR A 567 8.22 -50.65 38.59
C TYR A 567 7.42 -51.96 38.61
N ARG A 568 6.52 -52.14 39.59
CA ARG A 568 5.59 -53.29 39.61
C ARG A 568 4.61 -53.28 38.43
N SER A 569 4.23 -52.11 37.93
CA SER A 569 3.44 -51.99 36.70
C SER A 569 4.26 -52.38 35.46
N LEU A 570 5.53 -51.97 35.39
CA LEU A 570 6.46 -52.39 34.33
C LEU A 570 6.69 -53.91 34.32
N MET A 571 6.92 -54.51 35.48
CA MET A 571 7.03 -55.97 35.65
C MET A 571 5.75 -56.73 35.25
N ALA A 572 4.59 -56.05 35.27
CA ALA A 572 3.33 -56.57 34.76
C ALA A 572 3.09 -56.27 33.26
N GLY A 573 4.14 -55.88 32.52
CA GLY A 573 4.10 -55.61 31.08
C GLY A 573 3.48 -54.27 30.68
N ARG A 574 3.30 -53.34 31.63
CA ARG A 574 2.81 -51.97 31.34
C ARG A 574 3.97 -51.04 30.95
N LYS A 575 3.62 -49.83 30.50
CA LYS A 575 4.56 -48.74 30.21
C LYS A 575 4.58 -47.69 31.33
N ALA A 576 5.69 -46.98 31.49
CA ALA A 576 5.79 -45.76 32.29
C ALA A 576 6.28 -44.59 31.43
N ALA A 577 5.63 -43.42 31.52
CA ALA A 577 6.00 -42.22 30.75
C ALA A 577 7.01 -41.36 31.53
N VAL A 578 8.23 -41.28 31.03
CA VAL A 578 9.40 -40.69 31.70
C VAL A 578 9.98 -39.50 30.95
N ARG A 579 10.79 -38.73 31.67
CA ARG A 579 11.73 -37.75 31.11
C ARG A 579 12.99 -37.81 31.95
N MET A 580 14.01 -38.52 31.51
CA MET A 580 15.19 -38.84 32.34
C MET A 580 16.49 -38.41 31.68
N VAL A 581 17.53 -38.25 32.50
CA VAL A 581 18.89 -38.02 32.01
C VAL A 581 19.54 -39.38 31.76
N VAL A 582 20.01 -39.57 30.53
CA VAL A 582 20.57 -40.80 30.02
C VAL A 582 21.93 -40.48 29.40
N HIS A 583 22.91 -41.34 29.63
CA HIS A 583 24.20 -41.29 28.96
C HIS A 583 24.27 -42.42 27.94
N VAL A 584 24.53 -42.09 26.68
CA VAL A 584 24.71 -43.06 25.60
C VAL A 584 26.19 -43.35 25.44
N ASP A 585 26.58 -44.62 25.55
CA ASP A 585 27.97 -45.07 25.63
C ASP A 585 28.41 -45.98 24.47
N ASP A 586 27.49 -46.74 23.85
CA ASP A 586 27.75 -47.67 22.74
C ASP A 586 26.47 -47.90 21.88
N HIS A 587 26.59 -48.62 20.75
CA HIS A 587 25.47 -48.99 19.87
C HIS A 587 25.52 -50.46 19.46
N LYS A 588 24.40 -51.17 19.61
CA LYS A 588 24.28 -52.59 19.24
C LYS A 588 23.10 -52.83 18.31
N ASP A 589 23.32 -53.61 17.26
CA ASP A 589 22.35 -53.92 16.22
C ASP A 589 21.76 -52.65 15.56
N ASN A 590 20.58 -52.19 16.01
CA ASN A 590 19.92 -50.94 15.58
C ASN A 590 19.61 -49.98 16.76
N ASP A 591 20.03 -50.34 17.97
CA ASP A 591 19.65 -49.68 19.22
C ASP A 591 20.87 -48.95 19.81
N ALA A 592 20.64 -47.80 20.45
CA ALA A 592 21.66 -47.21 21.30
C ALA A 592 21.65 -47.89 22.68
N ILE A 593 22.83 -48.09 23.26
CA ILE A 593 23.01 -48.49 24.65
C ILE A 593 23.07 -47.22 25.51
N ALA A 594 22.66 -47.35 26.76
CA ALA A 594 22.96 -46.38 27.79
C ALA A 594 23.29 -47.07 29.11
N ASP A 595 24.33 -46.61 29.78
CA ASP A 595 24.83 -47.11 31.06
C ASP A 595 24.16 -46.40 32.27
N TRP A 596 23.76 -45.13 32.09
CA TRP A 596 23.17 -44.29 33.13
C TRP A 596 21.68 -43.98 32.89
N PRO A 597 20.82 -43.98 33.94
CA PRO A 597 21.08 -44.32 35.35
C PRO A 597 21.28 -45.82 35.65
N TYR A 598 20.99 -46.67 34.68
CA TYR A 598 21.20 -48.12 34.69
C TYR A 598 21.14 -48.62 33.23
N GLU A 599 21.59 -49.86 32.97
CA GLU A 599 21.65 -50.37 31.60
C GLU A 599 20.26 -50.37 30.94
N MET A 600 20.17 -49.69 29.81
CA MET A 600 18.97 -49.68 28.99
C MET A 600 19.30 -49.65 27.50
N ARG A 601 18.36 -50.09 26.67
CA ARG A 601 18.41 -49.96 25.21
C ARG A 601 17.41 -48.93 24.75
N LEU A 602 17.81 -48.07 23.81
CA LEU A 602 16.95 -47.09 23.16
C LEU A 602 16.65 -47.60 21.73
N PRO A 603 15.48 -48.23 21.49
CA PRO A 603 15.27 -49.01 20.27
C PRO A 603 15.26 -48.14 19.00
N GLY A 604 15.97 -48.59 17.98
CA GLY A 604 16.09 -47.88 16.71
C GLY A 604 16.90 -46.58 16.74
N GLN A 605 17.60 -46.27 17.84
CA GLN A 605 18.32 -45.00 18.01
C GLN A 605 19.80 -45.03 17.61
N LYS A 606 20.21 -45.92 16.69
CA LYS A 606 21.60 -46.02 16.19
C LYS A 606 22.22 -44.72 15.64
N ALA A 607 21.40 -43.73 15.27
CA ALA A 607 21.86 -42.41 14.80
C ALA A 607 22.08 -41.38 15.93
N MET A 608 21.71 -41.71 17.17
CA MET A 608 21.99 -40.90 18.36
C MET A 608 23.49 -41.01 18.70
N LYS A 609 24.15 -39.90 19.01
CA LYS A 609 25.60 -39.92 19.32
C LYS A 609 25.83 -40.37 20.76
N GLU A 610 27.04 -40.80 21.06
CA GLU A 610 27.55 -40.93 22.43
C GLU A 610 27.45 -39.59 23.18
N GLY A 611 27.22 -39.64 24.50
CA GLY A 611 27.15 -38.50 25.39
C GLY A 611 25.85 -38.38 26.20
N TRP A 612 25.69 -37.24 26.87
CA TRP A 612 24.61 -37.00 27.84
C TRP A 612 23.38 -36.35 27.20
N TYR A 613 22.18 -36.86 27.54
CA TYR A 613 20.91 -36.38 27.01
C TYR A 613 19.80 -36.36 28.06
N LEU A 614 18.92 -35.35 28.01
CA LEU A 614 17.60 -35.39 28.66
C LEU A 614 16.57 -35.90 27.63
N VAL A 615 16.11 -37.13 27.82
CA VAL A 615 15.23 -37.87 26.89
C VAL A 615 13.81 -38.02 27.45
N PRO A 616 12.77 -37.52 26.75
CA PRO A 616 11.38 -37.85 27.02
C PRO A 616 10.98 -39.15 26.29
N GLY A 617 10.26 -40.06 26.95
CA GLY A 617 9.90 -41.34 26.34
C GLY A 617 9.01 -42.24 27.20
N GLU A 618 8.85 -43.48 26.76
CA GLU A 618 8.16 -44.55 27.47
C GLU A 618 9.14 -45.69 27.81
N ILE A 619 9.15 -46.12 29.06
CA ILE A 619 9.89 -47.30 29.53
C ILE A 619 9.01 -48.55 29.52
N THR A 620 9.61 -49.67 29.11
CA THR A 620 9.13 -51.05 29.27
C THR A 620 10.28 -51.97 29.68
N LEU A 621 9.97 -53.14 30.24
CA LEU A 621 10.96 -54.18 30.57
C LEU A 621 10.83 -55.38 29.62
N ASP A 622 11.96 -55.87 29.11
CA ASP A 622 12.04 -57.10 28.31
C ASP A 622 12.42 -58.29 29.20
N ALA A 623 11.43 -59.07 29.63
CA ALA A 623 11.64 -60.23 30.50
C ALA A 623 12.39 -61.42 29.83
N LYS A 624 12.79 -61.31 28.55
CA LYS A 624 13.58 -62.34 27.83
C LYS A 624 15.07 -62.00 27.73
N ARG A 625 15.45 -60.74 27.93
CA ARG A 625 16.83 -60.28 27.99
C ARG A 625 17.13 -59.81 29.41
N GLN A 626 18.34 -60.04 29.87
CA GLN A 626 18.80 -59.51 31.15
C GLN A 626 19.83 -58.41 30.94
N ASP A 627 19.89 -57.47 31.87
CA ASP A 627 21.03 -56.56 32.03
C ASP A 627 22.23 -57.30 32.65
N ASP A 628 23.40 -56.64 32.71
CA ASP A 628 24.60 -57.16 33.37
C ASP A 628 24.45 -57.43 34.89
N LYS A 629 23.27 -57.14 35.48
CA LYS A 629 22.91 -57.41 36.89
C LYS A 629 21.89 -58.53 37.04
N GLY A 630 21.45 -59.16 35.93
CA GLY A 630 20.47 -60.25 35.91
C GLY A 630 19.00 -59.81 36.02
N LEU A 631 18.71 -58.52 35.91
CA LEU A 631 17.36 -57.95 35.92
C LEU A 631 16.78 -57.89 34.49
N PRO A 632 15.45 -57.86 34.31
CA PRO A 632 14.84 -57.67 32.98
C PRO A 632 15.35 -56.39 32.30
N LEU A 633 15.86 -56.52 31.07
CA LEU A 633 16.51 -55.43 30.35
C LEU A 633 15.53 -54.28 30.08
N THR A 634 15.92 -53.04 30.42
CA THR A 634 15.06 -51.87 30.21
C THR A 634 15.12 -51.39 28.76
N LEU A 635 13.94 -51.14 28.18
CA LEU A 635 13.78 -50.54 26.86
C LEU A 635 13.13 -49.15 26.98
N LEU A 636 13.84 -48.11 26.55
CA LEU A 636 13.37 -46.71 26.52
C LEU A 636 13.01 -46.30 25.09
N THR A 637 11.71 -46.24 24.78
CA THR A 637 11.22 -45.76 23.49
C THR A 637 11.08 -44.23 23.54
N LEU A 638 11.76 -43.50 22.65
CA LEU A 638 11.66 -42.03 22.60
C LEU A 638 10.24 -41.55 22.23
N GLY A 639 9.85 -40.43 22.83
CA GLY A 639 8.58 -39.75 22.55
C GLY A 639 8.61 -38.84 21.32
N GLN A 640 7.51 -38.13 21.09
CA GLN A 640 7.37 -37.16 19.99
C GLN A 640 8.19 -35.86 20.19
N ALA A 641 8.73 -35.64 21.39
CA ALA A 641 9.63 -34.52 21.69
C ALA A 641 11.08 -34.97 21.54
N ALA A 642 11.91 -34.16 20.87
CA ALA A 642 13.30 -34.51 20.59
C ALA A 642 14.15 -34.63 21.88
N PRO A 643 15.13 -35.55 21.93
CA PRO A 643 16.19 -35.57 22.94
C PRO A 643 16.93 -34.22 23.01
N VAL A 644 17.17 -33.74 24.22
CA VAL A 644 18.00 -32.55 24.46
C VAL A 644 19.41 -33.02 24.80
N ALA A 645 20.37 -32.77 23.89
CA ALA A 645 21.79 -33.03 24.15
C ALA A 645 22.33 -32.06 25.21
N CYS A 646 23.10 -32.58 26.17
CA CYS A 646 23.67 -31.84 27.29
C CYS A 646 25.17 -31.60 27.08
N GLN A 647 25.69 -30.51 27.64
CA GLN A 647 27.10 -30.14 27.53
C GLN A 647 27.96 -30.63 28.70
N LYS A 648 27.35 -31.11 29.80
CA LYS A 648 28.05 -31.61 30.98
C LYS A 648 27.54 -32.98 31.41
N GLU A 649 28.42 -33.69 32.12
CA GLU A 649 28.11 -34.94 32.83
C GLU A 649 26.85 -34.80 33.71
N GLY A 650 26.02 -35.84 33.75
CA GLY A 650 24.74 -35.81 34.46
C GLY A 650 23.75 -34.75 33.96
N CYS A 651 23.95 -34.18 32.77
CA CYS A 651 23.27 -32.98 32.28
C CYS A 651 23.33 -31.80 33.29
N ALA A 652 24.45 -31.66 34.00
CA ALA A 652 24.61 -30.64 35.05
C ALA A 652 24.45 -29.19 34.53
N ASP A 653 24.63 -28.94 33.23
CA ASP A 653 24.34 -27.68 32.55
C ASP A 653 22.84 -27.31 32.53
N LEU A 654 21.93 -28.28 32.65
CA LEU A 654 20.49 -28.00 32.76
C LEU A 654 20.07 -27.43 34.13
N ASN A 655 20.97 -27.41 35.12
CA ASN A 655 20.76 -26.67 36.37
C ASN A 655 21.10 -25.18 36.26
N ASP A 656 21.66 -24.73 35.14
CA ASP A 656 21.81 -23.29 34.87
C ASP A 656 20.43 -22.66 34.63
N PRO A 657 20.04 -21.59 35.36
CA PRO A 657 18.72 -20.96 35.22
C PRO A 657 18.40 -20.44 33.82
N LEU A 658 19.41 -20.03 33.03
CA LEU A 658 19.22 -19.54 31.66
C LEU A 658 19.01 -20.71 30.69
N VAL A 659 19.77 -21.80 30.83
CA VAL A 659 19.55 -23.04 30.06
C VAL A 659 18.17 -23.62 30.38
N GLY A 660 17.80 -23.67 31.65
CA GLY A 660 16.48 -24.09 32.11
C GLY A 660 15.35 -23.23 31.55
N ALA A 661 15.48 -21.89 31.61
CA ALA A 661 14.50 -20.97 31.05
C ALA A 661 14.33 -21.15 29.53
N ARG A 662 15.43 -21.24 28.77
CA ARG A 662 15.39 -21.50 27.32
C ARG A 662 14.61 -22.76 26.96
N MET A 663 14.86 -23.85 27.69
CA MET A 663 14.19 -25.13 27.47
C MET A 663 12.71 -25.10 27.91
N MET A 664 12.36 -24.38 28.98
CA MET A 664 10.97 -24.22 29.43
C MET A 664 10.14 -23.32 28.50
N LEU A 665 10.76 -22.27 27.95
CA LEU A 665 10.11 -21.32 27.04
C LEU A 665 10.07 -21.84 25.58
N GLY A 666 10.89 -22.83 25.23
CA GLY A 666 11.07 -23.29 23.84
C GLY A 666 11.84 -22.30 22.96
N LEU A 667 12.65 -21.42 23.56
CA LEU A 667 13.35 -20.32 22.89
C LEU A 667 14.88 -20.44 23.12
N PRO A 668 15.63 -21.13 22.25
CA PRO A 668 17.05 -21.43 22.48
C PRO A 668 17.93 -20.17 22.53
N ASP A 669 17.63 -19.17 21.71
CA ASP A 669 18.38 -17.91 21.65
C ASP A 669 17.93 -16.85 22.68
N TRP A 670 16.99 -17.18 23.57
CA TRP A 670 16.48 -16.22 24.55
C TRP A 670 17.57 -15.81 25.55
N THR A 671 17.54 -14.53 25.96
CA THR A 671 18.38 -13.99 27.04
C THR A 671 17.60 -12.89 27.78
N PRO A 672 17.84 -12.68 29.09
CA PRO A 672 17.13 -11.66 29.85
C PRO A 672 17.41 -10.23 29.36
N GLU A 673 18.58 -9.97 28.77
CA GLU A 673 18.93 -8.65 28.22
C GLU A 673 18.11 -8.33 26.96
N LYS A 674 17.88 -9.32 26.08
CA LYS A 674 16.99 -9.17 24.91
C LYS A 674 15.55 -8.92 25.36
N ALA A 675 15.09 -9.67 26.36
CA ALA A 675 13.75 -9.53 26.94
C ALA A 675 13.55 -8.13 27.55
N GLN A 676 14.52 -7.67 28.35
CA GLN A 676 14.50 -6.32 28.95
C GLN A 676 14.51 -5.23 27.88
N ALA A 677 15.36 -5.32 26.85
CA ALA A 677 15.42 -4.33 25.78
C ALA A 677 14.09 -4.15 25.02
N VAL A 678 13.31 -5.22 24.84
CA VAL A 678 11.96 -5.16 24.26
C VAL A 678 10.96 -4.46 25.18
N ILE A 679 11.09 -4.67 26.50
CA ILE A 679 10.24 -4.02 27.52
C ILE A 679 10.56 -2.53 27.61
N ASP A 680 11.84 -2.17 27.61
CA ASP A 680 12.30 -0.79 27.62
C ASP A 680 11.83 -0.07 26.35
N GLN A 681 11.94 -0.71 25.18
CA GLN A 681 11.44 -0.17 23.91
C GLN A 681 9.91 0.05 23.92
N ALA A 682 9.15 -0.84 24.56
CA ALA A 682 7.70 -0.70 24.69
C ALA A 682 7.28 0.39 25.72
N THR A 683 8.19 0.79 26.60
CA THR A 683 7.94 1.77 27.68
C THR A 683 8.41 3.18 27.30
N GLN A 684 9.05 3.35 26.13
CA GLN A 684 9.41 4.67 25.58
C GLN A 684 8.16 5.41 25.04
N PRO A 685 8.06 6.74 25.25
CA PRO A 685 6.89 7.55 24.88
C PRO A 685 6.76 7.83 23.37
#